data_AF-A0A935UDQ9-F1
#
_entry.id   AF-A0A935UDQ9-F1
#
_cell.length_a   1.000
_cell.length_b   1.000
_cell.length_c   1.000
_cell.angle_alpha   90.00
_cell.angle_beta   90.00
_cell.angle_gamma   90.00
#
_symmetry.space_group_name_H-M   'P 1'
#
loop_
_entity.id
_entity.type
_entity.pdbx_description
1 polymer ?
#
loop_
_entity_poly.entity_id
_entity_poly.type
_entity_poly.pdbx_seq_one_letter_code
_entity_poly.pdbx_strand_id
1 'polypeptide(L)'
;MGILAGDVKLVASQVMDDVVEGGGAPTSTVIQDGSSNSVFNDISELDRAGGRVNLRKVFASIQTPTTDGYFGANVIVADPPEDPRVSVTIFKTGEVFDQRVDAANRIEAYLNKGSLWEGYLFENHITGQRSIQIFQRTSAPLPVIGKTLYLVMNEALGNEFSQYVRVTRVSSETRTFTYVQGSAYQDYQAAVVTCELSDALRYDFPGSPPSRMFTPESAKTKVRDTLVANAAKYYGAVPTVAPVAIGDIACNVQSVFTQIVPSAQTETPLVDVRTNGLAGVPTPTGAALTQTITLVFTTSASIYVGGGIYPGSLSITRAGVTLTDAGGILKNGAASVGTVDYENGILALTENVFGTSGGTHTVTYIPADIPDMVSDSFGINVTAESRSLSYALTLPSVPLRNTLSVSYLANGRWYILRENGVGVLAGSDAAYGVGTRSYTTGSVSLTLGALPDVGSALIFQFFTSNTAGITTNTDLFNGAKLYAPLNTSGNLSEEPGATRIIAGSLLVSWSVGGVAKTATDDGLGNLTGDATGTVNYTDGVAYVSPNALPATGTTFMLNTTGAAPVTAPAVNIFGGFIGDPLIRPGTVSMTVAAQFNYSTSYPYADLRIEPAAKTRNIGVTDDGNGHLQFLDDVHGMVQVGTVNYATGEINVNASVSLARADVQGPSIIVGAGQFSSTFLWNGSPIGGWPGSGDLRIRTVTFVPQSVAVQYIVAAGGAGSVSIQVNHYQTKTILAPNYILRGASFKVGAGNTYAQLVDGTLVKNPDYATGVGTPAGSVASAMGIITVTSWATGVAPTITGWRGLQHPVRSAHRPVHEFRRDVSHGRFSHTAFLHERPGDSPGRDSVQRHVRRKRQVHQQPRKGEGRLRVRDRPTLLRERARQPRARHRSLPSRNRGTHHDARGPLPHHDPAVQRCHLQLPPAGCLDSRHRSGEASDRWPGADLQCRRFRGPGPHRG
;
A
#
# COMPACT_ATOMS: atom_id res chain seq x y z
N MET A 1 28.79 53.25 -52.47
CA MET A 1 28.96 53.13 -51.00
C MET A 1 27.92 52.14 -50.57
N GLY A 2 28.29 51.04 -49.93
CA GLY A 2 27.32 49.99 -49.63
C GLY A 2 26.24 50.44 -48.62
N ILE A 3 25.16 49.67 -48.59
CA ILE A 3 24.03 49.82 -47.65
C ILE A 3 24.56 50.00 -46.22
N LEU A 4 24.18 51.09 -45.56
CA LEU A 4 24.59 51.39 -44.19
C LEU A 4 23.57 50.87 -43.17
N ALA A 5 23.99 50.69 -41.92
CA ALA A 5 23.09 50.29 -40.83
C ALA A 5 21.91 51.26 -40.64
N GLY A 6 22.10 52.55 -40.98
CA GLY A 6 21.05 53.57 -40.96
C GLY A 6 20.00 53.43 -42.08
N ASP A 7 20.29 52.68 -43.14
CA ASP A 7 19.40 52.54 -44.31
C ASP A 7 18.30 51.49 -44.07
N VAL A 8 18.51 50.58 -43.11
CA VAL A 8 17.53 49.55 -42.71
C VAL A 8 16.47 50.19 -41.82
N LYS A 9 15.21 50.22 -42.28
CA LYS A 9 14.05 50.80 -41.58
C LYS A 9 12.97 49.75 -41.35
N LEU A 10 12.30 49.85 -40.21
CA LEU A 10 11.00 49.19 -40.01
C LEU A 10 9.90 50.13 -40.51
N VAL A 11 8.98 49.65 -41.36
CA VAL A 11 7.87 50.44 -41.91
C VAL A 11 6.52 49.81 -41.61
N ALA A 12 5.52 50.67 -41.45
CA ALA A 12 4.14 50.30 -41.17
C ALA A 12 3.47 49.59 -42.36
N SER A 13 2.55 48.66 -42.07
CA SER A 13 1.58 48.17 -43.05
C SER A 13 0.46 49.20 -43.30
N GLN A 14 -0.29 49.03 -44.38
CA GLN A 14 -1.37 49.92 -44.81
C GLN A 14 -2.43 50.17 -43.72
N VAL A 15 -2.73 49.16 -42.90
CA VAL A 15 -3.60 49.28 -41.72
C VAL A 15 -2.85 48.74 -40.49
N MET A 16 -2.47 49.61 -39.56
CA MET A 16 -1.74 49.26 -38.34
C MET A 16 -2.67 49.03 -37.12
N ASP A 17 -3.85 48.44 -37.33
CA ASP A 17 -4.83 48.23 -36.24
C ASP A 17 -5.37 46.79 -36.12
N ASP A 18 -5.96 46.46 -34.96
CA ASP A 18 -6.41 45.12 -34.56
C ASP A 18 -7.78 44.73 -35.16
N VAL A 19 -8.05 45.23 -36.37
CA VAL A 19 -9.29 45.02 -37.14
C VAL A 19 -9.11 43.89 -38.16
N VAL A 20 -10.20 43.38 -38.74
CA VAL A 20 -10.18 42.24 -39.68
C VAL A 20 -9.26 42.51 -40.88
N GLU A 21 -9.29 43.76 -41.35
CA GLU A 21 -8.54 44.32 -42.47
C GLU A 21 -7.10 44.73 -42.12
N GLY A 22 -6.69 44.58 -40.85
CA GLY A 22 -5.37 44.95 -40.35
C GLY A 22 -4.24 44.25 -41.10
N GLY A 23 -3.19 44.97 -41.49
CA GLY A 23 -2.12 44.47 -42.36
C GLY A 23 -2.13 45.11 -43.74
N GLY A 24 -2.16 44.30 -44.81
CA GLY A 24 -2.10 44.77 -46.19
C GLY A 24 -0.67 45.09 -46.66
N ALA A 25 -0.53 46.07 -47.57
CA ALA A 25 0.73 46.43 -48.24
C ALA A 25 1.73 47.19 -47.34
N PRO A 26 3.04 47.20 -47.67
CA PRO A 26 4.02 48.08 -47.02
C PRO A 26 3.80 49.55 -47.39
N THR A 27 4.08 50.46 -46.45
CA THR A 27 4.01 51.92 -46.66
C THR A 27 5.40 52.57 -46.60
N SER A 28 5.49 53.85 -46.95
CA SER A 28 6.69 54.68 -46.71
C SER A 28 6.83 55.17 -45.26
N THR A 29 5.86 54.88 -44.39
CA THR A 29 5.83 55.39 -43.00
C THR A 29 6.79 54.59 -42.12
N VAL A 30 7.93 55.20 -41.80
CA VAL A 30 8.96 54.60 -40.92
C VAL A 30 8.48 54.63 -39.47
N ILE A 31 8.43 53.44 -38.86
CA ILE A 31 8.23 53.25 -37.42
C ILE A 31 9.52 53.73 -36.73
N GLN A 32 9.39 54.72 -35.85
CA GLN A 32 10.55 55.33 -35.18
C GLN A 32 11.04 54.46 -34.02
N ASP A 33 12.36 54.33 -33.91
CA ASP A 33 12.99 53.62 -32.80
C ASP A 33 12.80 54.37 -31.47
N GLY A 34 12.75 53.62 -30.36
CA GLY A 34 12.53 54.15 -29.01
C GLY A 34 11.19 54.86 -28.74
N SER A 35 10.27 54.92 -29.72
CA SER A 35 9.03 55.68 -29.60
C SER A 35 7.86 54.81 -29.12
N SER A 36 7.34 55.10 -27.91
CA SER A 36 6.27 54.32 -27.29
C SER A 36 5.03 54.20 -28.18
N ASN A 37 4.39 53.04 -28.13
CA ASN A 37 3.11 52.72 -28.77
C ASN A 37 3.11 52.81 -30.31
N SER A 38 4.29 52.83 -30.94
CA SER A 38 4.45 52.90 -32.41
C SER A 38 4.11 51.59 -33.17
N VAL A 39 3.74 50.52 -32.46
CA VAL A 39 3.37 49.21 -33.04
C VAL A 39 2.10 48.68 -32.39
N PHE A 40 2.09 48.56 -31.05
CA PHE A 40 0.93 48.14 -30.26
C PHE A 40 0.47 49.28 -29.34
N ASN A 41 -0.83 49.34 -29.06
CA ASN A 41 -1.42 50.32 -28.15
C ASN A 41 -1.27 49.88 -26.68
N ASP A 42 -1.54 50.78 -25.73
CA ASP A 42 -1.57 50.47 -24.30
C ASP A 42 -2.55 49.33 -23.96
N ILE A 43 -2.21 48.54 -22.94
CA ILE A 43 -2.99 47.37 -22.49
C ILE A 43 -3.99 47.81 -21.41
N SER A 44 -5.28 47.58 -21.60
CA SER A 44 -6.31 47.94 -20.61
C SER A 44 -6.41 46.94 -19.45
N GLU A 45 -7.04 47.36 -18.34
CA GLU A 45 -7.35 46.46 -17.23
C GLU A 45 -8.27 45.31 -17.66
N LEU A 46 -9.16 45.54 -18.63
CA LEU A 46 -10.03 44.51 -19.19
C LEU A 46 -9.22 43.46 -19.98
N ASP A 47 -8.24 43.90 -20.77
CA ASP A 47 -7.35 42.99 -21.51
C ASP A 47 -6.46 42.17 -20.54
N ARG A 48 -6.04 42.77 -19.40
CA ARG A 48 -5.35 42.04 -18.32
C ARG A 48 -6.24 41.06 -17.56
N ALA A 49 -7.55 41.33 -17.43
CA ALA A 49 -8.48 40.50 -16.68
C ALA A 49 -9.09 39.34 -17.50
N GLY A 50 -9.45 39.61 -18.76
CA GLY A 50 -10.00 38.60 -19.68
C GLY A 50 -8.95 37.87 -20.52
N GLY A 51 -7.80 38.51 -20.76
CA GLY A 51 -6.81 38.07 -21.73
C GLY A 51 -7.20 38.49 -23.16
N ARG A 52 -6.23 38.99 -23.94
CA ARG A 52 -6.42 39.36 -25.35
C ARG A 52 -5.24 38.93 -26.23
N VAL A 53 -5.50 38.67 -27.51
CA VAL A 53 -4.50 38.52 -28.57
C VAL A 53 -4.63 39.71 -29.52
N ASN A 54 -3.55 40.48 -29.67
CA ASN A 54 -3.44 41.58 -30.63
C ASN A 54 -2.47 41.18 -31.75
N LEU A 55 -2.80 41.51 -33.01
CA LEU A 55 -1.94 41.22 -34.15
C LEU A 55 -1.50 42.51 -34.87
N ARG A 56 -0.26 42.53 -35.36
CA ARG A 56 0.36 43.65 -36.08
C ARG A 56 1.28 43.11 -37.17
N LYS A 57 1.33 43.82 -38.30
CA LYS A 57 2.17 43.50 -39.45
C LYS A 57 3.12 44.66 -39.72
N VAL A 58 4.40 44.35 -39.85
CA VAL A 58 5.47 45.33 -40.07
C VAL A 58 6.45 44.79 -41.11
N PHE A 59 7.12 45.68 -41.84
CA PHE A 59 8.06 45.29 -42.89
C PHE A 59 9.45 45.86 -42.63
N ALA A 60 10.49 45.06 -42.86
CA ALA A 60 11.85 45.57 -42.98
C ALA A 60 12.06 46.08 -44.41
N SER A 61 12.46 47.34 -44.55
CA SER A 61 12.67 48.03 -45.83
C SER A 61 14.04 48.69 -45.84
N ILE A 62 14.73 48.70 -46.98
CA ILE A 62 16.01 49.39 -47.15
C ILE A 62 15.78 50.65 -47.96
N GLN A 63 16.11 51.79 -47.34
CA GLN A 63 15.93 53.12 -47.89
C GLN A 63 17.30 53.74 -48.15
N THR A 64 17.95 53.28 -49.22
CA THR A 64 19.26 53.77 -49.67
C THR A 64 19.14 54.35 -51.09
N PRO A 65 19.91 55.40 -51.45
CA PRO A 65 19.91 55.96 -52.81
C PRO A 65 20.79 55.16 -53.80
N THR A 66 21.42 54.06 -53.38
CA THR A 66 22.29 53.23 -54.24
C THR A 66 21.55 52.03 -54.81
N THR A 67 22.16 51.38 -55.81
CA THR A 67 21.64 50.17 -56.48
C THR A 67 22.37 48.89 -56.02
N ASP A 68 22.92 48.91 -54.80
CA ASP A 68 23.68 47.79 -54.24
C ASP A 68 22.76 46.59 -53.90
N GLY A 69 23.26 45.37 -54.13
CA GLY A 69 22.48 44.14 -53.94
C GLY A 69 22.16 43.84 -52.47
N TYR A 70 20.87 43.75 -52.14
CA TYR A 70 20.39 43.28 -50.85
C TYR A 70 20.12 41.78 -50.86
N PHE A 71 20.79 41.04 -49.98
CA PHE A 71 20.74 39.58 -49.90
C PHE A 71 19.85 39.03 -48.77
N GLY A 72 19.03 39.89 -48.15
CA GLY A 72 18.12 39.56 -47.06
C GLY A 72 18.57 40.06 -45.68
N ALA A 73 17.64 40.06 -44.72
CA ALA A 73 17.87 40.44 -43.34
C ALA A 73 17.22 39.44 -42.38
N ASN A 74 17.76 39.36 -41.17
CA ASN A 74 17.20 38.60 -40.06
C ASN A 74 16.47 39.55 -39.11
N VAL A 75 15.30 39.14 -38.61
CA VAL A 75 14.56 39.86 -37.57
C VAL A 75 14.52 38.95 -36.33
N ILE A 76 14.83 39.50 -35.17
CA ILE A 76 14.77 38.83 -33.88
C ILE A 76 13.91 39.64 -32.91
N VAL A 77 13.31 38.97 -31.93
CA VAL A 77 12.98 39.61 -30.65
C VAL A 77 14.25 39.51 -29.80
N ALA A 78 14.82 40.65 -29.40
CA ALA A 78 16.04 40.66 -28.58
C ALA A 78 15.70 40.38 -27.10
N ASP A 79 14.85 41.22 -26.53
CA ASP A 79 14.41 41.14 -25.13
C ASP A 79 12.89 40.89 -25.02
N PRO A 80 12.42 40.20 -23.96
CA PRO A 80 11.00 40.02 -23.67
C PRO A 80 10.38 41.31 -23.07
N PRO A 81 9.04 41.45 -23.05
CA PRO A 81 8.35 42.52 -22.32
C PRO A 81 8.62 42.50 -20.81
N GLU A 82 8.63 43.68 -20.17
CA GLU A 82 8.82 43.81 -18.71
C GLU A 82 7.63 43.30 -17.87
N ASP A 83 6.39 43.35 -18.40
CA ASP A 83 5.22 42.76 -17.72
C ASP A 83 5.18 41.25 -18.01
N PRO A 84 5.39 40.37 -17.01
CA PRO A 84 5.43 38.92 -17.20
C PRO A 84 4.08 38.29 -17.60
N ARG A 85 3.00 39.07 -17.69
CA ARG A 85 1.72 38.64 -18.29
C ARG A 85 1.64 38.89 -19.80
N VAL A 86 2.61 39.59 -20.39
CA VAL A 86 2.64 39.93 -21.81
C VAL A 86 3.66 39.04 -22.52
N SER A 87 3.21 38.30 -23.52
CA SER A 87 4.05 37.49 -24.40
C SER A 87 4.02 38.08 -25.80
N VAL A 88 5.20 38.17 -26.43
CA VAL A 88 5.37 38.64 -27.81
C VAL A 88 6.02 37.53 -28.62
N THR A 89 5.43 37.21 -29.76
CA THR A 89 6.00 36.27 -30.74
C THR A 89 5.89 36.85 -32.14
N ILE A 90 6.88 36.54 -32.97
CA ILE A 90 6.89 36.85 -34.39
C ILE A 90 6.73 35.53 -35.15
N PHE A 91 5.85 35.51 -36.14
CA PHE A 91 5.70 34.44 -37.11
C PHE A 91 5.58 35.03 -38.50
N LYS A 92 5.63 34.18 -39.54
CA LYS A 92 5.29 34.59 -40.91
C LYS A 92 4.17 33.72 -41.46
N THR A 93 3.22 34.35 -42.11
CA THR A 93 2.23 33.71 -42.99
C THR A 93 2.92 33.18 -44.25
N GLY A 94 3.79 34.00 -44.84
CA GLY A 94 4.53 33.74 -46.08
C GLY A 94 4.20 34.70 -47.22
N GLU A 95 3.10 35.44 -47.08
CA GLU A 95 2.59 36.38 -48.07
C GLU A 95 3.05 37.82 -47.81
N VAL A 96 2.93 38.68 -48.83
CA VAL A 96 3.31 40.10 -48.75
C VAL A 96 2.10 40.99 -48.41
N PHE A 97 0.88 40.58 -48.74
CA PHE A 97 -0.34 41.41 -48.68
C PHE A 97 -1.45 40.88 -47.77
N ASP A 98 -1.17 39.81 -47.01
CA ASP A 98 -2.07 39.21 -46.02
C ASP A 98 -2.60 40.21 -44.97
N GLN A 99 -3.79 39.88 -44.47
CA GLN A 99 -4.52 40.61 -43.44
C GLN A 99 -4.62 39.80 -42.13
N ARG A 100 -5.12 40.44 -41.07
CA ARG A 100 -5.28 39.87 -39.72
C ARG A 100 -6.08 38.57 -39.73
N VAL A 101 -7.10 38.46 -40.59
CA VAL A 101 -7.91 37.24 -40.76
C VAL A 101 -7.07 36.06 -41.27
N ASP A 102 -6.20 36.27 -42.25
CA ASP A 102 -5.31 35.22 -42.79
C ASP A 102 -4.29 34.78 -41.75
N ALA A 103 -3.73 35.76 -41.03
CA ALA A 103 -2.79 35.53 -39.94
C ALA A 103 -3.43 34.74 -38.77
N ALA A 104 -4.68 35.07 -38.40
CA ALA A 104 -5.43 34.34 -37.37
C ALA A 104 -5.77 32.91 -37.82
N ASN A 105 -6.30 32.73 -39.04
CA ASN A 105 -6.54 31.41 -39.62
C ASN A 105 -5.27 30.53 -39.64
N ARG A 106 -4.10 31.15 -39.87
CA ARG A 106 -2.81 30.47 -39.85
C ARG A 106 -2.35 30.03 -38.45
N ILE A 107 -2.76 30.74 -37.40
CA ILE A 107 -2.53 30.35 -35.99
C ILE A 107 -3.45 29.19 -35.59
N GLU A 108 -4.72 29.23 -35.99
CA GLU A 108 -5.72 28.22 -35.60
C GLU A 108 -5.52 26.86 -36.29
N ALA A 109 -4.90 26.82 -37.48
CA ALA A 109 -4.70 25.62 -38.30
C ALA A 109 -3.64 24.60 -37.78
N TYR A 110 -3.49 24.44 -36.47
CA TYR A 110 -2.47 23.61 -35.82
C TYR A 110 -2.77 22.08 -35.85
N LEU A 111 -4.05 21.69 -35.88
CA LEU A 111 -4.48 20.30 -35.95
C LEU A 111 -4.96 19.97 -37.36
N ASN A 112 -4.30 19.03 -38.03
CA ASN A 112 -4.71 18.51 -39.32
C ASN A 112 -5.62 17.27 -39.17
N LYS A 113 -6.52 17.13 -40.14
CA LYS A 113 -7.46 16.01 -40.32
C LYS A 113 -6.71 14.71 -40.58
N GLY A 114 -6.64 13.83 -39.57
CA GLY A 114 -5.87 12.59 -39.59
C GLY A 114 -6.59 11.41 -40.26
N SER A 115 -6.08 10.21 -40.00
CA SER A 115 -6.74 8.94 -40.36
C SER A 115 -8.14 8.82 -39.75
N LEU A 116 -8.95 7.91 -40.28
CA LEU A 116 -10.19 7.53 -39.59
C LEU A 116 -9.85 6.93 -38.21
N TRP A 117 -10.70 7.17 -37.21
CA TRP A 117 -10.58 6.48 -35.92
C TRP A 117 -10.96 4.99 -36.08
N GLU A 118 -10.47 4.10 -35.20
CA GLU A 118 -10.83 2.66 -35.20
C GLU A 118 -12.22 2.38 -34.59
N GLY A 119 -13.17 3.27 -34.88
CA GLY A 119 -14.53 3.27 -34.39
C GLY A 119 -15.34 4.43 -34.98
N TYR A 120 -16.66 4.40 -34.81
CA TYR A 120 -17.55 5.41 -35.37
C TYR A 120 -18.55 5.94 -34.33
N LEU A 121 -19.19 7.07 -34.63
CA LEU A 121 -20.14 7.73 -33.75
C LEU A 121 -21.41 6.85 -33.59
N PHE A 122 -21.66 6.40 -32.36
CA PHE A 122 -22.74 5.46 -32.02
C PHE A 122 -24.06 6.22 -31.79
N GLU A 123 -25.02 6.05 -32.71
CA GLU A 123 -26.27 6.82 -32.72
C GLU A 123 -26.09 8.35 -32.80
N ASN A 124 -27.20 9.07 -32.94
CA ASN A 124 -27.19 10.51 -33.21
C ASN A 124 -26.83 11.35 -31.97
N HIS A 125 -25.96 12.33 -32.16
CA HIS A 125 -25.59 13.32 -31.14
C HIS A 125 -26.07 14.71 -31.56
N ILE A 126 -26.49 15.52 -30.59
CA ILE A 126 -27.14 16.82 -30.84
C ILE A 126 -26.35 18.00 -30.26
N THR A 127 -26.54 19.16 -30.88
CA THR A 127 -26.01 20.45 -30.48
C THR A 127 -26.24 20.71 -28.99
N GLY A 128 -25.21 21.18 -28.29
CA GLY A 128 -25.23 21.41 -26.85
C GLY A 128 -24.78 20.22 -25.98
N GLN A 129 -24.72 18.99 -26.52
CA GLN A 129 -24.16 17.85 -25.76
C GLN A 129 -22.66 18.03 -25.49
N ARG A 130 -22.22 17.61 -24.30
CA ARG A 130 -20.80 17.60 -23.86
C ARG A 130 -20.22 16.19 -23.73
N SER A 131 -20.84 15.21 -24.37
CA SER A 131 -20.35 13.84 -24.44
C SER A 131 -20.72 13.22 -25.79
N ILE A 132 -19.88 12.32 -26.26
CA ILE A 132 -20.10 11.50 -27.45
C ILE A 132 -19.87 10.02 -27.13
N GLN A 133 -20.57 9.14 -27.84
CA GLN A 133 -20.37 7.70 -27.78
C GLN A 133 -19.76 7.19 -29.08
N ILE A 134 -18.72 6.36 -28.95
CA ILE A 134 -18.00 5.72 -30.07
C ILE A 134 -18.21 4.21 -29.97
N PHE A 135 -18.63 3.59 -31.07
CA PHE A 135 -18.72 2.15 -31.23
C PHE A 135 -17.41 1.63 -31.82
N GLN A 136 -16.70 0.77 -31.09
CA GLN A 136 -15.44 0.17 -31.55
C GLN A 136 -15.27 -1.28 -31.10
N ARG A 137 -14.25 -1.95 -31.62
CA ARG A 137 -13.91 -3.33 -31.22
C ARG A 137 -13.39 -3.32 -29.78
N THR A 138 -13.67 -4.39 -29.03
CA THR A 138 -13.17 -4.57 -27.65
C THR A 138 -11.65 -4.63 -27.54
N SER A 139 -10.95 -4.92 -28.64
CA SER A 139 -9.49 -4.91 -28.76
C SER A 139 -8.90 -3.63 -29.37
N ALA A 140 -9.73 -2.65 -29.77
CA ALA A 140 -9.26 -1.39 -30.34
C ALA A 140 -8.87 -0.41 -29.22
N PRO A 141 -7.80 0.39 -29.38
CA PRO A 141 -7.36 1.35 -28.37
C PRO A 141 -8.43 2.39 -28.08
N LEU A 142 -8.58 2.77 -26.81
CA LEU A 142 -9.47 3.86 -26.41
C LEU A 142 -8.83 5.23 -26.73
N PRO A 143 -9.62 6.29 -26.96
CA PRO A 143 -9.10 7.65 -26.97
C PRO A 143 -8.42 7.95 -25.63
N VAL A 144 -7.24 8.59 -25.64
CA VAL A 144 -6.57 9.01 -24.41
C VAL A 144 -7.13 10.35 -23.92
N ILE A 145 -7.16 10.54 -22.60
CA ILE A 145 -7.61 11.80 -21.98
C ILE A 145 -6.71 12.95 -22.46
N GLY A 146 -7.32 14.07 -22.82
CA GLY A 146 -6.66 15.26 -23.37
C GLY A 146 -6.47 15.25 -24.89
N LYS A 147 -6.75 14.14 -25.59
CA LYS A 147 -6.66 14.03 -27.06
C LYS A 147 -7.82 14.77 -27.74
N THR A 148 -7.55 15.32 -28.92
CA THR A 148 -8.56 15.93 -29.79
C THR A 148 -8.95 14.95 -30.89
N LEU A 149 -10.25 14.75 -31.09
CA LEU A 149 -10.82 14.06 -32.23
C LEU A 149 -11.46 15.08 -33.17
N TYR A 150 -11.60 14.72 -34.44
CA TYR A 150 -12.25 15.55 -35.45
C TYR A 150 -13.51 14.86 -35.97
N LEU A 151 -14.66 15.50 -35.75
CA LEU A 151 -15.96 15.04 -36.25
C LEU A 151 -16.24 15.75 -37.58
N VAL A 152 -16.60 15.00 -38.62
CA VAL A 152 -16.95 15.57 -39.93
C VAL A 152 -18.15 14.87 -40.56
N MET A 153 -19.06 15.67 -41.10
CA MET A 153 -20.25 15.25 -41.84
C MET A 153 -20.17 15.79 -43.26
N ASN A 154 -20.70 15.03 -44.24
CA ASN A 154 -20.64 15.38 -45.67
C ASN A 154 -19.23 15.67 -46.23
N GLU A 155 -18.22 14.93 -45.75
CA GLU A 155 -16.82 15.08 -46.15
C GLU A 155 -16.63 15.13 -47.69
N ALA A 156 -15.96 16.17 -48.18
CA ALA A 156 -15.71 16.50 -49.58
C ALA A 156 -16.96 16.85 -50.43
N LEU A 157 -18.04 17.32 -49.80
CA LEU A 157 -19.22 17.88 -50.46
C LEU A 157 -19.39 19.37 -50.14
N GLY A 158 -20.16 20.10 -50.96
CA GLY A 158 -20.44 21.55 -50.78
C GLY A 158 -21.25 21.92 -49.54
N ASN A 159 -21.57 20.94 -48.69
CA ASN A 159 -22.23 21.09 -47.39
C ASN A 159 -21.50 20.31 -46.27
N GLU A 160 -20.17 20.19 -46.38
CA GLU A 160 -19.30 19.70 -45.30
C GLU A 160 -19.41 20.62 -44.07
N PHE A 161 -19.60 20.02 -42.89
CA PHE A 161 -19.46 20.71 -41.61
C PHE A 161 -18.71 19.81 -40.62
N SER A 162 -17.97 20.44 -39.69
CA SER A 162 -17.03 19.73 -38.83
C SER A 162 -16.78 20.43 -37.50
N GLN A 163 -16.24 19.68 -36.54
CA GLN A 163 -15.83 20.21 -35.23
C GLN A 163 -14.64 19.41 -34.67
N TYR A 164 -13.65 20.13 -34.14
CA TYR A 164 -12.65 19.57 -33.24
C TYR A 164 -13.23 19.43 -31.84
N VAL A 165 -13.14 18.23 -31.26
CA VAL A 165 -13.67 17.93 -29.92
C VAL A 165 -12.56 17.35 -29.05
N ARG A 166 -12.23 18.03 -27.94
CA ARG A 166 -11.17 17.60 -27.02
C ARG A 166 -11.77 16.78 -25.88
N VAL A 167 -11.24 15.58 -25.72
CA VAL A 167 -11.73 14.58 -24.76
C VAL A 167 -11.20 14.87 -23.35
N THR A 168 -12.08 15.10 -22.39
CA THR A 168 -11.75 15.39 -20.99
C THR A 168 -11.82 14.17 -20.08
N ARG A 169 -12.68 13.19 -20.40
CA ARG A 169 -12.79 11.91 -19.68
C ARG A 169 -13.22 10.80 -20.64
N VAL A 170 -12.80 9.57 -20.38
CA VAL A 170 -13.20 8.39 -21.17
C VAL A 170 -13.67 7.28 -20.24
N SER A 171 -14.72 6.58 -20.65
CA SER A 171 -15.23 5.37 -20.01
C SER A 171 -15.73 4.41 -21.08
N SER A 172 -15.41 3.12 -20.96
CA SER A 172 -15.76 2.09 -21.95
C SER A 172 -16.58 0.98 -21.29
N GLU A 173 -17.65 0.57 -21.97
CA GLU A 173 -18.51 -0.54 -21.56
C GLU A 173 -18.54 -1.59 -22.67
N THR A 174 -18.26 -2.85 -22.35
CA THR A 174 -18.40 -3.95 -23.32
C THR A 174 -19.84 -4.46 -23.27
N ARG A 175 -20.53 -4.47 -24.41
CA ARG A 175 -21.92 -4.90 -24.55
C ARG A 175 -22.07 -5.98 -25.63
N THR A 176 -22.96 -6.93 -25.35
CA THR A 176 -23.45 -7.89 -26.35
C THR A 176 -24.42 -7.18 -27.30
N PHE A 177 -24.23 -7.38 -28.60
CA PHE A 177 -25.15 -6.99 -29.65
C PHE A 177 -25.51 -8.22 -30.49
N THR A 178 -26.77 -8.34 -30.90
CA THR A 178 -27.23 -9.42 -31.78
C THR A 178 -27.35 -8.91 -33.21
N TYR A 179 -26.95 -9.72 -34.20
CA TYR A 179 -27.22 -9.46 -35.61
C TYR A 179 -27.86 -10.69 -36.27
N VAL A 180 -28.55 -10.49 -37.39
CA VAL A 180 -29.19 -11.57 -38.15
C VAL A 180 -28.28 -11.98 -39.31
N GLN A 181 -28.01 -13.28 -39.44
CA GLN A 181 -27.32 -13.87 -40.58
C GLN A 181 -28.25 -14.94 -41.20
N GLY A 182 -28.78 -14.65 -42.39
CA GLY A 182 -29.84 -15.47 -43.00
C GLY A 182 -31.12 -15.43 -42.16
N SER A 183 -31.48 -16.55 -41.54
CA SER A 183 -32.63 -16.67 -40.64
C SER A 183 -32.23 -16.93 -39.17
N ALA A 184 -30.95 -16.83 -38.83
CA ALA A 184 -30.44 -17.06 -37.49
C ALA A 184 -29.95 -15.77 -36.83
N TYR A 185 -30.20 -15.64 -35.53
CA TYR A 185 -29.63 -14.61 -34.67
C TYR A 185 -28.27 -15.07 -34.14
N GLN A 186 -27.27 -14.18 -34.17
CA GLN A 186 -25.94 -14.41 -33.60
C GLN A 186 -25.51 -13.22 -32.75
N ASP A 187 -24.91 -13.50 -31.60
CA ASP A 187 -24.39 -12.48 -30.69
C ASP A 187 -22.91 -12.18 -30.94
N TYR A 188 -22.52 -10.92 -30.71
CA TYR A 188 -21.14 -10.47 -30.71
C TYR A 188 -20.89 -9.38 -29.66
N GLN A 189 -19.65 -9.26 -29.21
CA GLN A 189 -19.24 -8.21 -28.27
C GLN A 189 -18.70 -6.98 -29.02
N ALA A 190 -19.04 -5.79 -28.52
CA ALA A 190 -18.47 -4.52 -28.96
C ALA A 190 -18.25 -3.59 -27.74
N ALA A 191 -17.33 -2.64 -27.86
CA ALA A 191 -17.10 -1.61 -26.86
C ALA A 191 -17.87 -0.33 -27.22
N VAL A 192 -18.70 0.14 -26.31
CA VAL A 192 -19.33 1.47 -26.35
C VAL A 192 -18.50 2.39 -25.47
N VAL A 193 -17.81 3.34 -26.10
CA VAL A 193 -16.87 4.25 -25.44
C VAL A 193 -17.51 5.62 -25.31
N THR A 194 -17.88 6.01 -24.09
CA THR A 194 -18.38 7.35 -23.79
C THR A 194 -17.20 8.27 -23.49
N CYS A 195 -17.04 9.32 -24.29
CA CYS A 195 -16.06 10.38 -24.13
C CYS A 195 -16.77 11.67 -23.71
N GLU A 196 -16.35 12.28 -22.61
CA GLU A 196 -16.74 13.64 -22.23
C GLU A 196 -15.84 14.67 -22.94
N LEU A 197 -16.40 15.84 -23.23
CA LEU A 197 -15.77 16.89 -24.03
C LEU A 197 -15.54 18.17 -23.22
N SER A 198 -14.52 18.96 -23.57
CA SER A 198 -14.36 20.32 -23.03
C SER A 198 -15.47 21.25 -23.50
N ASP A 199 -15.71 21.20 -24.81
CA ASP A 199 -16.63 22.04 -25.56
C ASP A 199 -17.93 21.26 -25.84
N ALA A 200 -19.05 21.98 -25.88
CA ALA A 200 -20.29 21.41 -26.38
C ALA A 200 -20.25 21.24 -27.91
N LEU A 201 -21.01 20.28 -28.44
CA LEU A 201 -21.24 20.15 -29.87
C LEU A 201 -21.94 21.42 -30.40
N ARG A 202 -21.41 21.98 -31.48
CA ARG A 202 -21.90 23.20 -32.15
C ARG A 202 -22.88 22.89 -33.30
N TYR A 203 -22.94 21.63 -33.70
CA TYR A 203 -23.79 21.09 -34.76
C TYR A 203 -24.35 19.72 -34.33
N ASP A 204 -25.44 19.30 -34.95
CA ASP A 204 -25.97 17.94 -34.82
C ASP A 204 -25.13 16.98 -35.68
N PHE A 205 -24.69 15.87 -35.09
CA PHE A 205 -23.85 14.86 -35.73
C PHE A 205 -24.59 13.52 -35.82
N PRO A 206 -25.14 13.16 -37.00
CA PRO A 206 -25.81 11.88 -37.19
C PRO A 206 -24.82 10.71 -37.10
N GLY A 207 -25.09 9.75 -36.22
CA GLY A 207 -24.27 8.55 -36.03
C GLY A 207 -24.80 7.35 -36.80
N SER A 208 -24.17 6.19 -36.58
CA SER A 208 -24.56 4.92 -37.19
C SER A 208 -25.04 3.92 -36.12
N PRO A 209 -25.96 3.00 -36.47
CA PRO A 209 -26.37 1.89 -35.60
C PRO A 209 -25.24 0.87 -35.37
N PRO A 210 -25.37 -0.08 -34.43
CA PRO A 210 -24.37 -1.12 -34.18
C PRO A 210 -24.20 -2.09 -35.36
N SER A 211 -22.99 -2.23 -35.87
CA SER A 211 -22.66 -3.04 -37.06
C SER A 211 -21.57 -4.06 -36.77
N ARG A 212 -21.82 -5.33 -37.13
CA ARG A 212 -20.87 -6.45 -36.93
C ARG A 212 -19.52 -6.23 -37.66
N MET A 213 -19.52 -5.45 -38.74
CA MET A 213 -18.32 -5.12 -39.51
C MET A 213 -17.47 -4.01 -38.89
N PHE A 214 -18.00 -3.29 -37.89
CA PHE A 214 -17.41 -2.09 -37.29
C PHE A 214 -17.19 -0.92 -38.28
N THR A 215 -18.04 -0.83 -39.29
CA THR A 215 -18.05 0.25 -40.29
C THR A 215 -19.25 1.17 -40.08
N PRO A 216 -19.09 2.51 -40.19
CA PRO A 216 -20.22 3.43 -40.21
C PRO A 216 -21.10 3.20 -41.45
N GLU A 217 -22.34 3.66 -41.36
CA GLU A 217 -23.30 3.68 -42.46
C GLU A 217 -22.97 4.83 -43.45
N SER A 218 -23.43 4.70 -44.70
CA SER A 218 -23.24 5.74 -45.71
C SER A 218 -23.92 7.05 -45.30
N ALA A 219 -23.32 8.18 -45.66
CA ALA A 219 -23.78 9.53 -45.28
C ALA A 219 -24.02 9.75 -43.77
N LYS A 220 -23.17 9.17 -42.91
CA LYS A 220 -23.10 9.45 -41.45
C LYS A 220 -21.78 10.11 -41.05
N THR A 221 -21.73 10.64 -39.82
CA THR A 221 -20.56 11.34 -39.27
C THR A 221 -19.34 10.43 -39.20
N LYS A 222 -18.23 10.90 -39.77
CA LYS A 222 -16.91 10.26 -39.66
C LYS A 222 -16.18 10.81 -38.45
N VAL A 223 -15.62 9.93 -37.63
CA VAL A 223 -14.67 10.28 -36.56
C VAL A 223 -13.27 10.09 -37.12
N ARG A 224 -12.43 11.12 -37.01
CA ARG A 224 -11.01 11.09 -37.40
C ARG A 224 -10.12 11.41 -36.22
N ASP A 225 -8.91 10.84 -36.28
CA ASP A 225 -7.80 11.28 -35.45
C ASP A 225 -7.35 12.71 -35.85
N THR A 226 -6.58 13.37 -35.00
CA THR A 226 -5.94 14.65 -35.33
C THR A 226 -4.42 14.50 -35.33
N LEU A 227 -3.79 14.96 -36.40
CA LEU A 227 -2.33 15.00 -36.51
C LEU A 227 -1.87 16.43 -36.25
N VAL A 228 -0.94 16.61 -35.31
CA VAL A 228 -0.27 17.90 -35.11
C VAL A 228 0.53 18.23 -36.37
N ALA A 229 0.25 19.39 -36.96
CA ALA A 229 0.99 19.90 -38.10
C ALA A 229 1.74 21.17 -37.70
N ASN A 230 3.03 21.27 -38.07
CA ASN A 230 3.81 22.50 -37.91
C ASN A 230 3.37 23.55 -38.95
N ALA A 231 2.19 24.15 -38.73
CA ALA A 231 1.60 25.17 -39.59
C ALA A 231 2.41 26.46 -39.60
N ALA A 232 3.00 26.86 -38.47
CA ALA A 232 3.85 28.04 -38.34
C ALA A 232 5.05 27.76 -37.43
N LYS A 233 6.18 28.43 -37.73
CA LYS A 233 7.28 28.59 -36.78
C LYS A 233 7.12 29.94 -36.09
N TYR A 234 7.02 29.91 -34.77
CA TYR A 234 6.98 31.10 -33.91
C TYR A 234 8.39 31.36 -33.36
N TYR A 235 8.77 32.63 -33.29
CA TYR A 235 10.05 33.10 -32.77
C TYR A 235 9.79 34.14 -31.68
N GLY A 236 10.62 34.18 -30.64
CA GLY A 236 10.48 35.10 -29.51
C GLY A 236 11.70 35.01 -28.58
N ALA A 237 11.78 35.93 -27.63
CA ALA A 237 12.83 35.94 -26.60
C ALA A 237 12.36 35.25 -25.32
N VAL A 238 13.29 34.57 -24.63
CA VAL A 238 13.12 34.05 -23.27
C VAL A 238 14.43 34.32 -22.53
N PRO A 239 14.41 34.87 -21.30
CA PRO A 239 15.64 35.14 -20.57
C PRO A 239 16.37 33.84 -20.19
N THR A 240 17.70 33.90 -20.19
CA THR A 240 18.54 32.82 -19.68
C THR A 240 18.52 32.81 -18.14
N VAL A 241 18.55 31.63 -17.54
CA VAL A 241 18.52 31.44 -16.07
C VAL A 241 19.86 31.85 -15.42
N ALA A 242 20.93 31.94 -16.23
CA ALA A 242 22.23 32.45 -15.84
C ALA A 242 22.85 33.23 -17.03
N PRO A 243 23.89 34.07 -16.81
CA PRO A 243 24.69 34.64 -17.90
C PRO A 243 25.36 33.53 -18.73
N VAL A 244 25.46 33.75 -20.05
CA VAL A 244 26.05 32.81 -21.02
C VAL A 244 27.27 33.47 -21.66
N ALA A 245 28.36 32.72 -21.82
CA ALA A 245 29.63 33.20 -22.38
C ALA A 245 29.81 32.83 -23.86
N ILE A 246 30.65 33.58 -24.57
CA ILE A 246 31.02 33.28 -25.96
C ILE A 246 31.88 32.01 -25.98
N GLY A 247 31.28 30.90 -26.39
CA GLY A 247 31.91 29.58 -26.43
C GLY A 247 31.07 28.47 -25.79
N ASP A 248 30.03 28.82 -25.02
CA ASP A 248 29.15 27.84 -24.38
C ASP A 248 28.31 27.07 -25.42
N ILE A 249 28.36 25.74 -25.34
CA ILE A 249 27.68 24.83 -26.28
C ILE A 249 26.22 24.49 -25.89
N ALA A 250 25.77 24.98 -24.73
CA ALA A 250 24.40 24.85 -24.25
C ALA A 250 24.07 26.00 -23.28
N CYS A 251 22.81 26.45 -23.25
CA CYS A 251 22.33 27.46 -22.31
C CYS A 251 20.98 27.05 -21.71
N ASN A 252 20.75 27.44 -20.45
CA ASN A 252 19.50 27.20 -19.75
C ASN A 252 18.60 28.44 -19.86
N VAL A 253 17.41 28.29 -20.44
CA VAL A 253 16.38 29.33 -20.55
C VAL A 253 15.21 29.05 -19.61
N GLN A 254 14.51 30.11 -19.17
CA GLN A 254 13.42 29.99 -18.18
C GLN A 254 12.26 29.10 -18.67
N SER A 255 12.06 28.99 -19.98
CA SER A 255 11.07 28.13 -20.64
C SER A 255 11.46 27.89 -22.10
N VAL A 256 11.11 26.73 -22.67
CA VAL A 256 11.14 26.51 -24.13
C VAL A 256 9.76 26.75 -24.79
N PHE A 257 8.75 27.06 -23.98
CA PHE A 257 7.39 27.36 -24.41
C PHE A 257 7.07 28.84 -24.20
N THR A 258 6.46 29.45 -25.21
CA THR A 258 5.86 30.79 -25.15
C THR A 258 4.35 30.69 -25.34
N GLN A 259 3.61 31.65 -24.80
CA GLN A 259 2.16 31.69 -24.90
C GLN A 259 1.73 32.36 -26.21
N ILE A 260 0.77 31.74 -26.91
CA ILE A 260 0.21 32.25 -28.18
C ILE A 260 -1.23 32.76 -27.96
N VAL A 261 -1.95 32.18 -27.00
CA VAL A 261 -3.33 32.55 -26.64
C VAL A 261 -3.47 32.59 -25.11
N PRO A 262 -4.12 33.61 -24.53
CA PRO A 262 -4.48 33.65 -23.12
C PRO A 262 -5.31 32.43 -22.70
N SER A 263 -4.97 31.82 -21.56
CA SER A 263 -5.78 30.80 -20.91
C SER A 263 -6.05 31.24 -19.47
N ALA A 264 -7.32 31.53 -19.17
CA ALA A 264 -7.75 31.98 -17.84
C ALA A 264 -7.95 30.81 -16.85
N GLN A 265 -7.74 29.55 -17.27
CA GLN A 265 -7.97 28.37 -16.43
C GLN A 265 -6.88 27.31 -16.61
N THR A 266 -5.97 27.21 -15.63
CA THR A 266 -5.24 25.97 -15.33
C THR A 266 -4.95 25.91 -13.83
N GLU A 267 -6.02 25.77 -13.03
CA GLU A 267 -5.86 25.02 -11.78
C GLU A 267 -5.66 23.55 -12.17
N THR A 268 -4.53 22.97 -11.77
CA THR A 268 -4.37 21.51 -11.74
C THR A 268 -4.52 21.08 -10.28
N PRO A 269 -5.75 20.79 -9.80
CA PRO A 269 -5.95 20.36 -8.43
C PRO A 269 -5.32 18.98 -8.25
N LEU A 270 -4.16 18.93 -7.60
CA LEU A 270 -3.45 17.71 -7.20
C LEU A 270 -4.16 17.07 -6.00
N VAL A 271 -5.39 16.58 -6.26
CA VAL A 271 -6.20 15.85 -5.28
C VAL A 271 -5.48 14.56 -4.88
N ASP A 272 -5.36 14.35 -3.57
CA ASP A 272 -4.78 13.16 -2.93
C ASP A 272 -3.29 12.87 -3.27
N VAL A 273 -2.51 13.88 -3.66
CA VAL A 273 -1.04 13.82 -3.51
C VAL A 273 -0.69 13.92 -2.04
N ARG A 274 -0.71 12.75 -1.39
CA ARG A 274 -0.23 12.57 -0.02
C ARG A 274 1.28 12.82 -0.01
N THR A 275 1.73 13.70 0.89
CA THR A 275 3.18 13.86 1.18
C THR A 275 3.80 12.56 1.71
N ASN A 276 2.99 11.70 2.33
CA ASN A 276 3.29 10.28 2.51
C ASN A 276 3.16 9.55 1.15
N GLY A 277 4.09 9.86 0.25
CA GLY A 277 4.24 9.22 -1.04
C GLY A 277 5.04 7.93 -0.91
N LEU A 278 4.42 6.92 -0.28
CA LEU A 278 4.82 5.51 -0.20
C LEU A 278 6.34 5.26 -0.33
N ALA A 279 7.10 5.69 0.67
CA ALA A 279 8.39 5.07 0.94
C ALA A 279 8.12 3.77 1.71
N GLY A 280 7.95 2.66 0.97
CA GLY A 280 7.78 1.33 1.57
C GLY A 280 8.96 1.02 2.49
N VAL A 281 8.65 0.64 3.74
CA VAL A 281 9.64 0.52 4.82
C VAL A 281 10.31 -0.85 4.79
N PRO A 282 11.55 -1.01 4.32
CA PRO A 282 12.20 -2.32 4.31
C PRO A 282 12.60 -2.61 5.75
N THR A 283 11.82 -3.44 6.45
CA THR A 283 12.03 -3.77 7.85
C THR A 283 12.68 -5.15 7.94
N PRO A 284 13.83 -5.31 8.64
CA PRO A 284 14.53 -6.58 8.65
C PRO A 284 13.69 -7.65 9.36
N THR A 285 13.53 -8.83 8.74
CA THR A 285 12.73 -9.96 9.25
C THR A 285 13.56 -10.95 10.07
N GLY A 286 14.85 -10.66 10.28
CA GLY A 286 15.76 -11.41 11.13
C GLY A 286 17.23 -11.08 10.88
N ALA A 287 18.12 -11.97 11.32
CA ALA A 287 19.57 -11.83 11.12
C ALA A 287 20.00 -12.02 9.65
N ALA A 288 21.22 -11.59 9.32
CA ALA A 288 21.83 -11.83 8.03
C ALA A 288 21.79 -13.32 7.63
N LEU A 289 21.57 -13.57 6.34
CA LEU A 289 21.42 -14.86 5.72
C LEU A 289 22.46 -14.98 4.60
N THR A 290 23.25 -16.05 4.62
CA THR A 290 24.13 -16.40 3.49
C THR A 290 23.55 -17.60 2.76
N GLN A 291 23.42 -17.49 1.45
CA GLN A 291 22.93 -18.53 0.53
C GLN A 291 24.00 -18.84 -0.53
N THR A 292 23.94 -20.05 -1.07
CA THR A 292 24.83 -20.52 -2.14
C THR A 292 23.97 -20.84 -3.36
N ILE A 293 23.91 -19.91 -4.31
CA ILE A 293 23.01 -19.95 -5.46
C ILE A 293 23.82 -20.31 -6.69
N THR A 294 23.46 -21.36 -7.44
CA THR A 294 24.21 -21.80 -8.63
C THR A 294 23.38 -21.61 -9.89
N LEU A 295 23.63 -20.53 -10.63
CA LEU A 295 22.91 -20.19 -11.87
C LEU A 295 23.70 -19.25 -12.80
N VAL A 296 23.15 -18.98 -13.98
CA VAL A 296 23.68 -18.01 -14.97
C VAL A 296 23.21 -16.60 -14.59
N PHE A 297 24.10 -15.78 -14.00
CA PHE A 297 23.82 -14.39 -13.64
C PHE A 297 24.51 -13.46 -14.64
N THR A 298 23.72 -12.77 -15.46
CA THR A 298 24.18 -12.00 -16.64
C THR A 298 23.26 -10.82 -16.93
N THR A 299 23.62 -9.97 -17.89
CA THR A 299 22.80 -8.86 -18.39
C THR A 299 21.44 -9.28 -18.98
N SER A 300 21.22 -10.58 -19.22
CA SER A 300 19.95 -11.15 -19.68
C SER A 300 19.36 -12.20 -18.74
N ALA A 301 19.91 -12.38 -17.53
CA ALA A 301 19.43 -13.36 -16.55
C ALA A 301 19.71 -12.88 -15.12
N SER A 302 18.63 -12.58 -14.38
CA SER A 302 18.62 -12.09 -13.00
C SER A 302 18.81 -13.19 -11.95
N ILE A 303 19.18 -12.80 -10.73
CA ILE A 303 19.00 -13.62 -9.52
C ILE A 303 17.77 -13.08 -8.76
N TYR A 304 16.87 -13.96 -8.37
CA TYR A 304 15.93 -13.74 -7.27
C TYR A 304 16.52 -14.37 -6.00
N VAL A 305 16.65 -13.62 -4.90
CA VAL A 305 17.35 -14.14 -3.69
C VAL A 305 16.48 -14.98 -2.76
N GLY A 306 15.14 -14.90 -2.86
CA GLY A 306 14.21 -15.54 -1.92
C GLY A 306 13.31 -14.58 -1.14
N GLY A 307 13.18 -13.32 -1.56
CA GLY A 307 12.36 -12.28 -0.91
C GLY A 307 13.13 -10.98 -0.68
N GLY A 308 12.45 -10.00 -0.07
CA GLY A 308 12.97 -8.64 0.10
C GLY A 308 14.31 -8.53 0.84
N ILE A 309 15.02 -7.44 0.57
CA ILE A 309 16.41 -7.19 0.98
C ILE A 309 16.47 -5.87 1.75
N TYR A 310 17.07 -5.88 2.94
CA TYR A 310 17.32 -4.65 3.70
C TYR A 310 18.43 -3.81 3.01
N PRO A 311 18.20 -2.53 2.67
CA PRO A 311 19.17 -1.71 1.95
C PRO A 311 20.51 -1.56 2.69
N GLY A 312 21.62 -1.68 1.96
CA GLY A 312 22.99 -1.63 2.47
C GLY A 312 23.43 -2.91 3.21
N SER A 313 22.84 -4.07 2.88
CA SER A 313 23.16 -5.36 3.51
C SER A 313 23.59 -6.47 2.54
N LEU A 314 23.42 -6.27 1.24
CA LEU A 314 23.67 -7.28 0.21
C LEU A 314 25.15 -7.30 -0.21
N SER A 315 25.71 -8.50 -0.22
CA SER A 315 27.01 -8.85 -0.78
C SER A 315 26.89 -10.11 -1.64
N ILE A 316 27.47 -10.09 -2.84
CA ILE A 316 27.49 -11.22 -3.79
C ILE A 316 28.95 -11.53 -4.10
N THR A 317 29.39 -12.75 -3.84
CA THR A 317 30.78 -13.17 -4.08
C THR A 317 30.86 -14.38 -5.01
N ARG A 318 31.72 -14.30 -6.03
CA ARG A 318 32.06 -15.42 -6.93
C ARG A 318 33.46 -15.21 -7.50
N ALA A 319 34.31 -16.23 -7.40
CA ALA A 319 35.64 -16.28 -8.02
C ALA A 319 36.55 -15.05 -7.78
N GLY A 320 36.46 -14.43 -6.59
CA GLY A 320 37.23 -13.25 -6.21
C GLY A 320 36.62 -11.89 -6.58
N VAL A 321 35.52 -11.87 -7.36
CA VAL A 321 34.71 -10.66 -7.58
C VAL A 321 33.66 -10.56 -6.48
N THR A 322 33.50 -9.36 -5.92
CA THR A 322 32.53 -9.02 -4.87
C THR A 322 31.67 -7.85 -5.33
N LEU A 323 30.35 -8.02 -5.35
CA LEU A 323 29.39 -6.94 -5.54
C LEU A 323 28.71 -6.57 -4.23
N THR A 324 28.51 -5.28 -4.00
CA THR A 324 27.77 -4.75 -2.84
C THR A 324 26.64 -3.83 -3.29
N ASP A 325 25.52 -3.79 -2.58
CA ASP A 325 24.46 -2.83 -2.88
C ASP A 325 24.74 -1.41 -2.36
N ALA A 326 24.28 -0.40 -3.10
CA ALA A 326 24.33 0.99 -2.70
C ALA A 326 23.18 1.78 -3.34
N GLY A 327 22.00 1.74 -2.70
CA GLY A 327 20.83 2.55 -3.08
C GLY A 327 20.20 2.12 -4.41
N GLY A 328 19.86 0.83 -4.53
CA GLY A 328 19.24 0.24 -5.72
C GLY A 328 20.23 -0.11 -6.83
N ILE A 329 21.54 0.08 -6.60
CA ILE A 329 22.62 -0.17 -7.57
C ILE A 329 23.56 -1.25 -7.01
N LEU A 330 23.90 -2.24 -7.83
CA LEU A 330 25.00 -3.18 -7.56
C LEU A 330 26.32 -2.54 -7.96
N LYS A 331 27.31 -2.54 -7.05
CA LYS A 331 28.63 -1.98 -7.28
C LYS A 331 29.74 -3.02 -7.22
N ASN A 332 30.64 -2.99 -8.19
CA ASN A 332 31.94 -3.67 -8.15
C ASN A 332 32.99 -2.64 -7.71
N GLY A 333 33.25 -2.54 -6.40
CA GLY A 333 34.02 -1.45 -5.82
C GLY A 333 33.35 -0.09 -6.08
N ALA A 334 33.95 0.73 -6.94
CA ALA A 334 33.40 2.03 -7.33
C ALA A 334 32.45 1.99 -8.56
N ALA A 335 32.54 0.95 -9.40
CA ALA A 335 31.79 0.88 -10.66
C ALA A 335 30.36 0.37 -10.45
N SER A 336 29.37 1.04 -11.06
CA SER A 336 27.97 0.60 -11.09
C SER A 336 27.77 -0.46 -12.18
N VAL A 337 27.40 -1.68 -11.80
CA VAL A 337 27.39 -2.86 -12.70
C VAL A 337 26.05 -3.61 -12.73
N GLY A 338 25.03 -3.08 -12.05
CA GLY A 338 23.69 -3.65 -12.01
C GLY A 338 22.73 -2.90 -11.09
N THR A 339 21.54 -3.45 -10.89
CA THR A 339 20.47 -2.90 -10.06
C THR A 339 19.95 -3.90 -9.03
N VAL A 340 19.37 -3.38 -7.94
CA VAL A 340 18.75 -4.13 -6.85
C VAL A 340 17.31 -3.65 -6.65
N ASP A 341 16.36 -4.55 -6.84
CA ASP A 341 15.01 -4.41 -6.32
C ASP A 341 14.99 -4.93 -4.87
N TYR A 342 14.86 -4.01 -3.91
CA TYR A 342 14.84 -4.34 -2.49
C TYR A 342 13.50 -4.95 -2.02
N GLU A 343 12.40 -4.73 -2.73
CA GLU A 343 11.07 -5.22 -2.36
C GLU A 343 10.89 -6.66 -2.83
N ASN A 344 11.14 -6.90 -4.12
CA ASN A 344 11.02 -8.23 -4.73
C ASN A 344 12.28 -9.09 -4.55
N GLY A 345 13.41 -8.52 -4.11
CA GLY A 345 14.68 -9.24 -3.96
C GLY A 345 15.30 -9.69 -5.29
N ILE A 346 15.09 -8.89 -6.34
CA ILE A 346 15.55 -9.18 -7.70
C ILE A 346 16.84 -8.39 -7.99
N LEU A 347 17.83 -9.10 -8.50
CA LEU A 347 19.16 -8.60 -8.83
C LEU A 347 19.36 -8.74 -10.34
N ALA A 348 19.74 -7.65 -11.01
CA ALA A 348 20.02 -7.63 -12.45
C ALA A 348 21.37 -6.98 -12.72
N LEU A 349 22.10 -7.46 -13.71
CA LEU A 349 23.37 -6.87 -14.13
C LEU A 349 23.17 -5.93 -15.34
N THR A 350 23.92 -4.84 -15.37
CA THR A 350 24.15 -4.02 -16.57
C THR A 350 25.50 -4.37 -17.23
N GLU A 351 26.38 -5.08 -16.53
CA GLU A 351 27.67 -5.58 -17.05
C GLU A 351 27.93 -7.03 -16.60
N ASN A 352 28.46 -7.87 -17.49
CA ASN A 352 28.73 -9.30 -17.24
C ASN A 352 30.00 -9.55 -16.40
N VAL A 353 30.09 -8.93 -15.22
CA VAL A 353 31.23 -8.95 -14.29
C VAL A 353 31.67 -10.34 -13.80
N PHE A 354 30.79 -11.35 -13.89
CA PHE A 354 31.08 -12.74 -13.56
C PHE A 354 31.25 -13.64 -14.81
N GLY A 355 31.37 -13.05 -16.00
CA GLY A 355 31.31 -13.74 -17.28
C GLY A 355 29.91 -14.26 -17.64
N THR A 356 29.78 -14.86 -18.82
CA THR A 356 28.49 -15.40 -19.32
C THR A 356 28.22 -16.84 -18.91
N SER A 357 29.24 -17.58 -18.44
CA SER A 357 29.10 -18.94 -17.94
C SER A 357 28.48 -18.96 -16.54
N GLY A 358 27.47 -19.82 -16.32
CA GLY A 358 26.87 -20.06 -15.01
C GLY A 358 27.85 -20.60 -13.98
N GLY A 359 27.49 -20.48 -12.71
CA GLY A 359 28.30 -20.96 -11.61
C GLY A 359 27.73 -20.58 -10.25
N THR A 360 28.47 -20.92 -9.20
CA THR A 360 28.06 -20.71 -7.82
C THR A 360 28.41 -19.31 -7.32
N HIS A 361 27.40 -18.60 -6.81
CA HIS A 361 27.49 -17.30 -6.16
C HIS A 361 27.15 -17.46 -4.68
N THR A 362 27.98 -16.93 -3.80
CA THR A 362 27.68 -16.83 -2.37
C THR A 362 27.07 -15.46 -2.11
N VAL A 363 25.76 -15.45 -1.80
CA VAL A 363 24.95 -14.25 -1.62
C VAL A 363 24.62 -14.08 -0.14
N THR A 364 25.06 -12.99 0.47
CA THR A 364 24.78 -12.63 1.86
C THR A 364 23.94 -11.37 1.91
N TYR A 365 22.82 -11.38 2.63
CA TYR A 365 21.96 -10.21 2.83
C TYR A 365 21.15 -10.30 4.13
N ILE A 366 20.60 -9.19 4.62
CA ILE A 366 19.58 -9.22 5.67
C ILE A 366 18.21 -9.24 4.98
N PRO A 367 17.38 -10.29 5.16
CA PRO A 367 16.05 -10.32 4.60
C PRO A 367 15.15 -9.23 5.20
N ALA A 368 14.30 -8.63 4.37
CA ALA A 368 13.36 -7.57 4.76
C ALA A 368 11.97 -7.80 4.16
N ASP A 369 10.98 -7.15 4.76
CA ASP A 369 9.59 -7.07 4.27
C ASP A 369 9.05 -5.65 4.51
N ILE A 370 7.97 -5.28 3.83
CA ILE A 370 7.35 -3.94 3.86
C ILE A 370 6.01 -3.99 4.62
N PRO A 371 6.02 -3.76 5.96
CA PRO A 371 4.80 -3.61 6.75
C PRO A 371 4.07 -2.27 6.48
N ASP A 372 2.74 -2.30 6.58
CA ASP A 372 1.88 -1.10 6.58
C ASP A 372 2.04 -0.31 7.91
N MET A 373 3.14 0.42 8.05
CA MET A 373 3.40 1.27 9.21
C MET A 373 2.63 2.61 9.16
N VAL A 374 2.57 3.30 10.30
CA VAL A 374 2.18 4.71 10.39
C VAL A 374 3.44 5.58 10.32
N SER A 375 3.44 6.59 9.44
CA SER A 375 4.58 7.50 9.26
C SER A 375 4.68 8.51 10.40
N ASP A 376 5.84 8.56 11.05
CA ASP A 376 6.24 9.68 11.90
C ASP A 376 6.44 10.94 11.04
N SER A 377 6.05 12.11 11.58
CA SER A 377 6.20 13.39 10.90
C SER A 377 6.78 14.46 11.82
N PHE A 378 7.79 15.18 11.36
CA PHE A 378 8.42 16.31 12.06
C PHE A 378 8.41 17.55 11.17
N GLY A 379 8.14 18.72 11.73
CA GLY A 379 7.99 19.97 10.99
C GLY A 379 8.91 21.08 11.51
N ILE A 380 9.55 21.81 10.58
CA ILE A 380 10.24 23.07 10.88
C ILE A 380 9.51 24.20 10.15
N ASN A 381 8.91 25.13 10.91
CA ASN A 381 8.26 26.30 10.34
C ASN A 381 9.31 27.28 9.80
N VAL A 382 9.04 27.83 8.62
CA VAL A 382 9.88 28.82 7.93
C VAL A 382 9.36 30.21 8.24
N THR A 383 10.01 30.92 9.16
CA THR A 383 9.76 32.33 9.46
C THR A 383 10.73 33.22 8.66
N ALA A 384 10.69 34.54 8.84
CA ALA A 384 11.68 35.42 8.20
C ALA A 384 13.11 35.16 8.75
N GLU A 385 13.19 34.74 10.01
CA GLU A 385 14.42 34.48 10.76
C GLU A 385 14.95 33.04 10.58
N SER A 386 14.07 32.06 10.36
CA SER A 386 14.46 30.65 10.14
C SER A 386 14.59 30.26 8.65
N ARG A 387 14.45 31.22 7.72
CA ARG A 387 14.62 31.01 6.27
C ARG A 387 16.09 30.80 5.91
N SER A 388 16.44 29.61 5.43
CA SER A 388 17.80 29.22 5.06
C SER A 388 17.79 28.34 3.81
N LEU A 389 18.94 28.22 3.13
CA LEU A 389 19.17 27.12 2.17
C LEU A 389 19.66 25.86 2.89
N SER A 390 20.39 26.01 4.00
CA SER A 390 21.00 24.91 4.75
C SER A 390 20.32 24.69 6.09
N TYR A 391 19.91 23.45 6.37
CA TYR A 391 19.28 23.03 7.61
C TYR A 391 20.03 21.85 8.21
N ALA A 392 20.50 21.98 9.45
CA ALA A 392 21.11 20.90 10.22
C ALA A 392 20.33 20.70 11.51
N LEU A 393 19.91 19.45 11.77
CA LEU A 393 19.06 19.09 12.90
C LEU A 393 19.32 17.64 13.34
N THR A 394 18.78 17.26 14.49
CA THR A 394 18.59 15.86 14.87
C THR A 394 17.09 15.60 14.98
N LEU A 395 16.61 14.56 14.30
CA LEU A 395 15.21 14.15 14.38
C LEU A 395 14.90 13.57 15.77
N PRO A 396 13.65 13.71 16.27
CA PRO A 396 13.29 13.25 17.62
C PRO A 396 13.40 11.73 17.82
N SER A 397 13.46 10.98 16.73
CA SER A 397 13.64 9.53 16.67
C SER A 397 14.41 9.18 15.40
N VAL A 398 15.15 8.07 15.41
CA VAL A 398 16.04 7.68 14.31
C VAL A 398 15.23 6.98 13.20
N PRO A 399 15.21 7.50 11.95
CA PRO A 399 14.44 6.86 10.87
C PRO A 399 14.96 5.47 10.47
N LEU A 400 14.12 4.65 9.84
CA LEU A 400 14.56 3.44 9.14
C LEU A 400 15.27 3.77 7.82
N ARG A 401 16.00 2.81 7.23
CA ARG A 401 16.73 3.00 5.96
C ARG A 401 15.75 3.19 4.80
N ASN A 402 16.09 4.07 3.85
CA ASN A 402 15.29 4.32 2.65
C ASN A 402 13.87 4.86 2.94
N THR A 403 13.61 5.36 4.16
CA THR A 403 12.28 5.88 4.54
C THR A 403 12.18 7.38 4.65
N LEU A 404 13.29 8.08 4.91
CA LEU A 404 13.24 9.49 5.20
C LEU A 404 12.96 10.28 3.92
N SER A 405 11.88 11.04 3.92
CA SER A 405 11.57 12.03 2.92
C SER A 405 11.43 13.41 3.56
N VAL A 406 11.78 14.45 2.81
CA VAL A 406 11.66 15.85 3.24
C VAL A 406 10.98 16.64 2.15
N SER A 407 9.78 17.13 2.44
CA SER A 407 9.02 18.02 1.57
C SER A 407 9.26 19.47 1.98
N TYR A 408 9.49 20.38 1.04
CA TYR A 408 9.56 21.82 1.30
C TYR A 408 8.86 22.62 0.20
N LEU A 409 8.34 23.80 0.55
CA LEU A 409 7.70 24.73 -0.38
C LEU A 409 8.68 25.86 -0.74
N ALA A 410 8.89 26.12 -2.02
CA ALA A 410 9.60 27.31 -2.49
C ALA A 410 8.97 27.85 -3.80
N ASN A 411 8.82 29.17 -3.89
CA ASN A 411 8.13 29.85 -4.98
C ASN A 411 6.72 29.27 -5.26
N GLY A 412 6.00 28.86 -4.21
CA GLY A 412 4.68 28.23 -4.30
C GLY A 412 4.65 26.78 -4.80
N ARG A 413 5.81 26.16 -5.07
CA ARG A 413 5.93 24.76 -5.52
C ARG A 413 6.51 23.86 -4.42
N TRP A 414 5.92 22.68 -4.25
CA TRP A 414 6.48 21.63 -3.40
C TRP A 414 7.60 20.87 -4.11
N TYR A 415 8.70 20.67 -3.39
CA TYR A 415 9.83 19.82 -3.75
C TYR A 415 9.97 18.71 -2.70
N ILE A 416 10.40 17.52 -3.10
CA ILE A 416 10.57 16.36 -2.21
C ILE A 416 11.97 15.78 -2.41
N LEU A 417 12.72 15.69 -1.31
CA LEU A 417 13.97 14.92 -1.21
C LEU A 417 13.66 13.55 -0.60
N ARG A 418 14.24 12.46 -1.12
CA ARG A 418 14.13 11.10 -0.56
C ARG A 418 15.49 10.53 -0.22
N GLU A 419 15.58 9.84 0.92
CA GLU A 419 16.76 9.09 1.37
C GLU A 419 16.86 7.74 0.64
N ASN A 420 18.06 7.39 0.19
CA ASN A 420 18.30 6.27 -0.74
C ASN A 420 18.79 4.94 -0.11
N GLY A 421 18.64 4.74 1.21
CA GLY A 421 19.12 3.54 1.91
C GLY A 421 20.62 3.55 2.25
N VAL A 422 21.38 4.52 1.74
CA VAL A 422 22.81 4.77 2.04
C VAL A 422 23.01 6.10 2.81
N GLY A 423 21.92 6.81 3.14
CA GLY A 423 21.93 8.00 3.99
C GLY A 423 22.10 9.29 3.21
N VAL A 424 22.04 9.26 1.88
CA VAL A 424 21.99 10.44 1.02
C VAL A 424 20.53 10.75 0.70
N LEU A 425 20.13 12.00 0.88
CA LEU A 425 18.86 12.53 0.38
C LEU A 425 19.09 13.25 -0.95
N ALA A 426 18.22 13.01 -1.93
CA ALA A 426 18.21 13.73 -3.20
C ALA A 426 16.77 13.93 -3.70
N GLY A 427 16.57 14.98 -4.51
CA GLY A 427 15.35 15.13 -5.31
C GLY A 427 15.35 14.22 -6.54
N SER A 428 14.27 14.25 -7.31
CA SER A 428 14.25 13.68 -8.67
C SER A 428 15.15 14.45 -9.66
N ASP A 429 15.58 15.64 -9.26
CA ASP A 429 16.58 16.48 -9.91
C ASP A 429 17.55 16.96 -8.81
N ALA A 430 18.85 17.02 -9.11
CA ALA A 430 19.86 17.55 -8.18
C ALA A 430 19.62 19.04 -7.86
N ALA A 431 19.00 19.79 -8.77
CA ALA A 431 18.61 21.18 -8.58
C ALA A 431 17.50 21.37 -7.52
N TYR A 432 16.86 20.30 -7.03
CA TYR A 432 15.90 20.38 -5.92
C TYR A 432 16.59 20.32 -4.54
N GLY A 433 17.89 20.08 -4.51
CA GLY A 433 18.69 20.00 -3.29
C GLY A 433 19.16 18.59 -2.96
N VAL A 434 20.06 18.53 -1.98
CA VAL A 434 20.75 17.32 -1.53
C VAL A 434 20.84 17.32 0.00
N GLY A 435 21.07 16.15 0.59
CA GLY A 435 21.27 16.04 2.02
C GLY A 435 21.98 14.75 2.43
N THR A 436 22.37 14.70 3.69
CA THR A 436 22.95 13.52 4.33
C THR A 436 22.28 13.26 5.67
N ARG A 437 22.27 11.99 6.09
CA ARG A 437 21.58 11.55 7.29
C ARG A 437 22.36 10.44 8.01
N SER A 438 22.56 10.62 9.30
CA SER A 438 23.20 9.66 10.20
C SER A 438 22.24 8.54 10.59
N TYR A 439 22.71 7.30 10.52
CA TYR A 439 22.01 6.12 11.05
C TYR A 439 22.20 5.93 12.55
N THR A 440 23.28 6.46 13.13
CA THR A 440 23.60 6.29 14.55
C THR A 440 22.93 7.35 15.43
N THR A 441 22.77 8.57 14.93
CA THR A 441 22.31 9.72 15.72
C THR A 441 20.97 10.31 15.28
N GLY A 442 20.41 9.89 14.14
CA GLY A 442 19.21 10.52 13.55
C GLY A 442 19.43 11.95 13.06
N SER A 443 20.68 12.43 13.04
CA SER A 443 21.03 13.76 12.54
C SER A 443 20.86 13.85 11.02
N VAL A 444 20.30 14.96 10.55
CA VAL A 444 20.05 15.26 9.13
C VAL A 444 20.69 16.61 8.81
N SER A 445 21.42 16.67 7.69
CA SER A 445 21.93 17.90 7.09
C SER A 445 21.39 18.02 5.67
N LEU A 446 20.75 19.14 5.36
CA LEU A 446 20.14 19.44 4.07
C LEU A 446 20.73 20.72 3.48
N THR A 447 20.86 20.75 2.16
CA THR A 447 21.00 21.96 1.36
C THR A 447 19.89 21.93 0.31
N LEU A 448 18.88 22.78 0.49
CA LEU A 448 17.72 22.88 -0.40
C LEU A 448 18.10 23.54 -1.72
N GLY A 449 17.42 23.17 -2.81
CA GLY A 449 17.64 23.77 -4.13
C GLY A 449 17.16 25.23 -4.26
N ALA A 450 16.28 25.68 -3.37
CA ALA A 450 15.74 27.03 -3.35
C ALA A 450 15.39 27.48 -1.93
N LEU A 451 15.40 28.80 -1.68
CA LEU A 451 15.02 29.38 -0.38
C LEU A 451 13.53 29.13 -0.10
N PRO A 452 13.16 28.40 0.95
CA PRO A 452 11.77 28.01 1.20
C PRO A 452 10.90 29.21 1.55
N ASP A 453 9.59 29.12 1.30
CA ASP A 453 8.69 30.28 1.41
C ASP A 453 8.39 30.64 2.88
N VAL A 454 8.41 31.92 3.21
CA VAL A 454 8.08 32.40 4.58
C VAL A 454 6.60 32.16 4.86
N GLY A 455 6.30 31.54 6.00
CA GLY A 455 4.97 31.05 6.36
C GLY A 455 4.73 29.58 5.97
N SER A 456 5.66 28.93 5.27
CA SER A 456 5.62 27.49 4.97
C SER A 456 6.33 26.65 6.05
N ALA A 457 6.52 25.35 5.79
CA ALA A 457 7.30 24.46 6.64
C ALA A 457 8.10 23.45 5.81
N LEU A 458 9.28 23.04 6.32
CA LEU A 458 9.91 21.79 5.94
C LEU A 458 9.19 20.65 6.68
N ILE A 459 8.72 19.66 5.94
CA ILE A 459 7.99 18.50 6.47
C ILE A 459 8.84 17.26 6.26
N PHE A 460 9.42 16.75 7.34
CA PHE A 460 10.15 15.49 7.40
C PHE A 460 9.14 14.37 7.65
N GLN A 461 9.16 13.31 6.84
CA GLN A 461 8.32 12.13 7.03
C GLN A 461 9.17 10.87 6.94
N PHE A 462 8.97 9.96 7.87
CA PHE A 462 9.78 8.77 8.02
C PHE A 462 9.04 7.70 8.85
N PHE A 463 9.69 6.57 9.09
CA PHE A 463 9.20 5.52 9.97
C PHE A 463 10.30 5.10 10.94
N THR A 464 9.92 4.60 12.11
CA THR A 464 10.86 4.24 13.19
C THR A 464 10.74 2.76 13.57
N SER A 465 11.81 2.19 14.13
CA SER A 465 11.86 0.79 14.55
C SER A 465 10.95 0.43 15.75
N ASN A 466 10.16 1.37 16.26
CA ASN A 466 9.39 1.22 17.49
C ASN A 466 8.02 0.53 17.30
N THR A 467 7.64 0.19 16.07
CA THR A 467 6.34 -0.46 15.76
C THR A 467 6.43 -1.80 15.04
N ALA A 468 7.62 -2.30 14.68
CA ALA A 468 7.74 -3.65 14.14
C ALA A 468 8.90 -4.41 14.79
N GLY A 469 8.62 -5.64 15.20
CA GLY A 469 9.59 -6.53 15.83
C GLY A 469 9.99 -7.67 14.90
N ILE A 470 11.26 -8.04 14.92
CA ILE A 470 11.69 -9.37 14.45
C ILE A 470 11.06 -10.40 15.38
N THR A 471 10.43 -11.41 14.80
CA THR A 471 9.95 -12.58 15.52
C THR A 471 11.04 -13.66 15.48
N THR A 472 11.53 -14.09 16.62
CA THR A 472 12.71 -14.95 16.74
C THR A 472 12.35 -16.44 16.64
N ASN A 473 13.35 -17.30 16.34
CA ASN A 473 13.13 -18.76 16.33
C ASN A 473 12.78 -19.33 17.71
N THR A 474 13.10 -18.59 18.79
CA THR A 474 12.72 -18.90 20.18
C THR A 474 11.27 -18.54 20.52
N ASP A 475 10.60 -17.72 19.70
CA ASP A 475 9.18 -17.38 19.85
C ASP A 475 8.24 -18.41 19.17
N LEU A 476 8.82 -19.46 18.56
CA LEU A 476 8.09 -20.56 17.93
C LEU A 476 7.65 -21.61 18.94
N PHE A 477 6.36 -21.94 18.90
CA PHE A 477 5.75 -23.00 19.69
C PHE A 477 6.39 -24.38 19.41
N ASN A 478 6.25 -25.29 20.37
CA ASN A 478 6.79 -26.65 20.36
C ASN A 478 8.32 -26.75 20.11
N GLY A 479 9.07 -25.71 20.48
CA GLY A 479 10.54 -25.68 20.38
C GLY A 479 11.05 -25.60 18.95
N ALA A 480 10.47 -24.71 18.13
CA ALA A 480 10.80 -24.52 16.72
C ALA A 480 10.70 -25.82 15.88
N LYS A 481 9.55 -26.50 15.98
CA LYS A 481 9.24 -27.71 15.20
C LYS A 481 7.88 -27.61 14.53
N LEU A 482 7.75 -28.20 13.34
CA LEU A 482 6.44 -28.49 12.74
C LEU A 482 5.69 -29.52 13.59
N TYR A 483 4.46 -29.18 14.00
CA TYR A 483 3.61 -30.00 14.86
C TYR A 483 2.22 -30.24 14.25
N ALA A 484 1.59 -31.36 14.60
CA ALA A 484 0.21 -31.67 14.27
C ALA A 484 -0.63 -31.58 15.55
N PRO A 485 -1.61 -30.65 15.66
CA PRO A 485 -2.49 -30.56 16.82
C PRO A 485 -3.61 -31.59 16.69
N LEU A 486 -3.61 -32.61 17.55
CA LEU A 486 -4.52 -33.76 17.51
C LEU A 486 -5.47 -33.70 18.71
N ASN A 487 -6.77 -33.50 18.49
CA ASN A 487 -7.75 -33.41 19.57
C ASN A 487 -8.57 -34.71 19.77
N THR A 488 -9.11 -34.90 20.97
CA THR A 488 -9.93 -36.08 21.34
C THR A 488 -11.28 -36.18 20.63
N SER A 489 -11.69 -35.16 19.87
CA SER A 489 -12.83 -35.24 18.94
C SER A 489 -12.45 -35.89 17.59
N GLY A 490 -11.19 -36.26 17.38
CA GLY A 490 -10.70 -36.84 16.13
C GLY A 490 -10.31 -35.84 15.06
N ASN A 491 -10.17 -34.56 15.41
CA ASN A 491 -9.83 -33.50 14.47
C ASN A 491 -8.36 -33.10 14.58
N LEU A 492 -7.79 -32.72 13.43
CA LEU A 492 -6.50 -32.06 13.31
C LEU A 492 -6.71 -30.55 13.56
N SER A 493 -6.79 -30.16 14.83
CA SER A 493 -7.16 -28.82 15.28
C SER A 493 -6.62 -28.51 16.69
N GLU A 494 -6.37 -27.24 16.97
CA GLU A 494 -6.07 -26.73 18.32
C GLU A 494 -7.34 -26.51 19.18
N GLU A 495 -8.53 -26.60 18.58
CA GLU A 495 -9.82 -26.47 19.27
C GLU A 495 -10.03 -27.59 20.31
N PRO A 496 -10.69 -27.33 21.46
CA PRO A 496 -10.94 -28.33 22.48
C PRO A 496 -11.67 -29.59 21.98
N GLY A 497 -11.19 -30.75 22.43
CA GLY A 497 -11.75 -32.06 22.13
C GLY A 497 -12.90 -32.46 23.07
N ALA A 498 -13.62 -33.53 22.70
CA ALA A 498 -14.80 -34.01 23.42
C ALA A 498 -14.50 -34.55 24.83
N THR A 499 -13.26 -34.96 25.10
CA THR A 499 -12.82 -35.46 26.41
C THR A 499 -11.46 -34.91 26.80
N ARG A 500 -11.26 -34.65 28.09
CA ARG A 500 -9.95 -34.33 28.66
C ARG A 500 -9.02 -35.54 28.63
N ILE A 501 -7.73 -35.27 28.48
CA ILE A 501 -6.68 -36.30 28.55
C ILE A 501 -6.17 -36.37 29.99
N ILE A 502 -6.14 -37.57 30.58
CA ILE A 502 -5.51 -37.76 31.89
C ILE A 502 -3.98 -37.82 31.71
N ALA A 503 -3.25 -37.08 32.53
CA ALA A 503 -1.78 -37.07 32.55
C ALA A 503 -1.19 -38.48 32.71
N GLY A 504 -0.22 -38.81 31.85
CA GLY A 504 0.45 -40.11 31.77
C GLY A 504 -0.36 -41.20 31.08
N SER A 505 -1.49 -40.86 30.42
CA SER A 505 -2.40 -41.85 29.79
C SER A 505 -2.48 -41.78 28.26
N LEU A 506 -1.81 -40.80 27.63
CA LEU A 506 -1.83 -40.62 26.19
C LEU A 506 -0.74 -41.46 25.50
N LEU A 507 -1.15 -42.29 24.56
CA LEU A 507 -0.31 -43.01 23.61
C LEU A 507 -0.72 -42.66 22.17
N VAL A 508 0.11 -41.86 21.51
CA VAL A 508 0.02 -41.57 20.08
C VAL A 508 0.69 -42.69 19.30
N SER A 509 0.04 -43.21 18.26
CA SER A 509 0.57 -44.30 17.44
C SER A 509 0.30 -44.07 15.94
N TRP A 510 1.26 -44.40 15.08
CA TRP A 510 1.15 -44.31 13.62
C TRP A 510 2.02 -45.38 12.94
N SER A 511 2.03 -45.43 11.61
CA SER A 511 2.91 -46.32 10.84
C SER A 511 3.63 -45.58 9.72
N VAL A 512 4.87 -45.96 9.47
CA VAL A 512 5.70 -45.47 8.36
C VAL A 512 6.30 -46.67 7.63
N GLY A 513 5.88 -46.90 6.38
CA GLY A 513 6.35 -48.04 5.58
C GLY A 513 6.01 -49.42 6.18
N GLY A 514 4.94 -49.52 6.98
CA GLY A 514 4.57 -50.73 7.72
C GLY A 514 5.25 -50.87 9.09
N VAL A 515 6.27 -50.06 9.40
CA VAL A 515 6.90 -50.02 10.73
C VAL A 515 6.00 -49.22 11.67
N ALA A 516 5.65 -49.81 12.83
CA ALA A 516 4.90 -49.11 13.87
C ALA A 516 5.75 -48.02 14.54
N LYS A 517 5.11 -46.91 14.91
CA LYS A 517 5.72 -45.74 15.53
C LYS A 517 4.86 -45.22 16.66
N THR A 518 5.48 -44.84 17.78
CA THR A 518 4.77 -44.50 19.02
C THR A 518 5.39 -43.31 19.74
N ALA A 519 4.54 -42.46 20.31
CA ALA A 519 4.94 -41.45 21.27
C ALA A 519 4.03 -41.45 22.50
N THR A 520 4.63 -41.37 23.68
CA THR A 520 3.96 -41.52 24.97
C THR A 520 4.12 -40.25 25.80
N ASP A 521 3.03 -39.86 26.44
CA ASP A 521 2.96 -38.77 27.41
C ASP A 521 3.72 -39.12 28.70
N ASP A 522 4.59 -38.21 29.15
CA ASP A 522 5.41 -38.36 30.36
C ASP A 522 4.65 -38.04 31.67
N GLY A 523 3.42 -37.54 31.58
CA GLY A 523 2.62 -37.10 32.72
C GLY A 523 2.96 -35.69 33.21
N LEU A 524 4.02 -35.07 32.69
CA LEU A 524 4.41 -33.69 32.92
C LEU A 524 4.00 -32.77 31.75
N GLY A 525 3.38 -33.34 30.71
CA GLY A 525 2.83 -32.64 29.56
C GLY A 525 3.72 -32.69 28.31
N ASN A 526 4.71 -33.58 28.26
CA ASN A 526 5.61 -33.75 27.11
C ASN A 526 5.41 -35.13 26.45
N LEU A 527 5.57 -35.18 25.13
CA LEU A 527 5.61 -36.44 24.37
C LEU A 527 7.05 -36.92 24.18
N THR A 528 7.25 -38.22 24.39
CA THR A 528 8.54 -38.93 24.27
C THR A 528 8.41 -40.14 23.33
N GLY A 529 9.52 -40.61 22.75
CA GLY A 529 9.54 -41.74 21.81
C GLY A 529 9.85 -41.33 20.37
N ASP A 530 9.11 -41.85 19.39
CA ASP A 530 9.27 -41.52 17.96
C ASP A 530 8.80 -40.12 17.57
N ALA A 531 8.15 -39.40 18.49
CA ALA A 531 7.85 -37.98 18.39
C ALA A 531 8.28 -37.25 19.66
N THR A 532 8.40 -35.94 19.50
CA THR A 532 8.42 -34.98 20.61
C THR A 532 7.18 -34.10 20.53
N GLY A 533 6.80 -33.42 21.60
CA GLY A 533 5.61 -32.59 21.59
C GLY A 533 5.15 -32.18 22.98
N THR A 534 4.03 -31.48 23.05
CA THR A 534 3.36 -31.11 24.31
C THR A 534 1.91 -31.60 24.34
N VAL A 535 1.34 -31.71 25.54
CA VAL A 535 -0.03 -32.19 25.78
C VAL A 535 -0.80 -31.15 26.59
N ASN A 536 -1.94 -30.70 26.06
CA ASN A 536 -2.91 -29.92 26.81
C ASN A 536 -4.02 -30.85 27.30
N TYR A 537 -3.91 -31.24 28.58
CA TYR A 537 -4.86 -32.11 29.26
C TYR A 537 -6.28 -31.54 29.35
N THR A 538 -6.36 -30.23 29.61
CA THR A 538 -7.59 -29.47 29.89
C THR A 538 -8.48 -29.35 28.66
N ASP A 539 -7.88 -29.08 27.50
CA ASP A 539 -8.58 -28.98 26.21
C ASP A 539 -8.57 -30.31 25.43
N GLY A 540 -7.81 -31.31 25.87
CA GLY A 540 -7.75 -32.62 25.22
C GLY A 540 -7.05 -32.59 23.85
N VAL A 541 -5.94 -31.86 23.75
CA VAL A 541 -5.16 -31.65 22.51
C VAL A 541 -3.70 -32.07 22.69
N ALA A 542 -3.17 -32.85 21.76
CA ALA A 542 -1.76 -33.27 21.71
C ALA A 542 -1.03 -32.62 20.52
N TYR A 543 0.09 -31.95 20.77
CA TYR A 543 0.85 -31.19 19.78
C TYR A 543 2.06 -32.01 19.29
N VAL A 544 1.82 -32.90 18.33
CA VAL A 544 2.77 -33.98 17.97
C VAL A 544 3.75 -33.54 16.88
N SER A 545 5.05 -33.59 17.17
CA SER A 545 6.16 -33.38 16.22
C SER A 545 6.97 -34.68 16.03
N PRO A 546 6.62 -35.54 15.05
CA PRO A 546 7.36 -36.78 14.76
C PRO A 546 8.84 -36.50 14.46
N ASN A 547 9.74 -37.27 15.04
CA ASN A 547 11.20 -37.08 14.90
C ASN A 547 11.67 -37.24 13.44
N ALA A 548 10.91 -37.96 12.63
CA ALA A 548 10.96 -37.96 11.18
C ALA A 548 9.53 -37.80 10.63
N LEU A 549 9.30 -36.79 9.78
CA LEU A 549 7.97 -36.47 9.26
C LEU A 549 7.44 -37.61 8.35
N PRO A 550 6.25 -38.16 8.60
CA PRO A 550 5.66 -39.21 7.77
C PRO A 550 5.03 -38.63 6.48
N ALA A 551 4.34 -39.45 5.69
CA ALA A 551 3.65 -38.98 4.48
C ALA A 551 2.38 -38.17 4.81
N THR A 552 2.02 -37.23 3.94
CA THR A 552 0.71 -36.55 3.97
C THR A 552 -0.41 -37.58 3.87
N GLY A 553 -1.38 -37.55 4.79
CA GLY A 553 -2.43 -38.56 4.91
C GLY A 553 -2.04 -39.79 5.76
N THR A 554 -0.94 -39.74 6.52
CA THR A 554 -0.66 -40.77 7.53
C THR A 554 -1.69 -40.69 8.66
N THR A 555 -2.30 -41.82 9.01
CA THR A 555 -3.20 -41.90 10.18
C THR A 555 -2.40 -41.90 11.47
N PHE A 556 -2.73 -40.98 12.36
CA PHE A 556 -2.33 -40.99 13.77
C PHE A 556 -3.52 -41.47 14.61
N MET A 557 -3.29 -42.50 15.42
CA MET A 557 -4.26 -43.06 16.35
C MET A 557 -3.93 -42.57 17.76
N LEU A 558 -4.81 -41.74 18.30
CA LEU A 558 -4.74 -41.11 19.61
C LEU A 558 -5.44 -42.02 20.62
N ASN A 559 -4.68 -42.73 21.44
CA ASN A 559 -5.21 -43.58 22.51
C ASN A 559 -5.08 -42.83 23.84
N THR A 560 -6.17 -42.70 24.59
CA THR A 560 -6.24 -41.86 25.78
C THR A 560 -7.14 -42.48 26.85
N THR A 561 -6.81 -42.33 28.13
CA THR A 561 -7.81 -42.47 29.19
C THR A 561 -8.39 -41.08 29.47
N GLY A 562 -9.69 -40.90 29.25
CA GLY A 562 -10.27 -39.55 29.20
C GLY A 562 -11.76 -39.51 29.51
N ALA A 563 -12.21 -38.37 30.03
CA ALA A 563 -13.60 -38.13 30.41
C ALA A 563 -14.10 -36.79 29.86
N ALA A 564 -15.41 -36.70 29.61
CA ALA A 564 -16.05 -35.42 29.34
C ALA A 564 -16.05 -34.56 30.62
N PRO A 565 -15.68 -33.27 30.57
CA PRO A 565 -15.65 -32.42 31.75
C PRO A 565 -17.07 -32.06 32.22
N VAL A 566 -17.33 -32.28 33.52
CA VAL A 566 -18.51 -31.74 34.21
C VAL A 566 -18.27 -30.25 34.44
N THR A 567 -19.33 -29.43 34.31
CA THR A 567 -19.24 -27.98 34.51
C THR A 567 -20.15 -27.54 35.67
N ALA A 568 -19.57 -26.99 36.73
CA ALA A 568 -20.30 -26.21 37.73
C ALA A 568 -20.39 -24.75 37.23
N PRO A 569 -21.58 -24.24 36.85
CA PRO A 569 -21.66 -23.07 35.96
C PRO A 569 -21.45 -21.70 36.64
N ALA A 570 -21.48 -21.63 37.97
CA ALA A 570 -21.46 -20.37 38.72
C ALA A 570 -20.80 -20.49 40.10
N VAL A 571 -19.58 -21.04 40.15
CA VAL A 571 -18.80 -21.12 41.40
C VAL A 571 -18.17 -19.76 41.68
N ASN A 572 -18.37 -19.21 42.88
CA ASN A 572 -17.66 -18.00 43.32
C ASN A 572 -16.19 -18.32 43.56
N ILE A 573 -15.27 -17.53 43.02
CA ILE A 573 -13.82 -17.78 43.18
C ILE A 573 -13.30 -17.53 44.61
N PHE A 574 -14.10 -16.91 45.48
CA PHE A 574 -13.76 -16.66 46.89
C PHE A 574 -14.69 -17.48 47.81
N GLY A 575 -14.27 -18.69 48.18
CA GLY A 575 -15.01 -19.58 49.08
C GLY A 575 -16.31 -20.14 48.47
N GLY A 576 -16.37 -20.29 47.15
CA GLY A 576 -17.49 -20.94 46.46
C GLY A 576 -17.29 -22.45 46.35
N PHE A 577 -18.38 -23.19 46.19
CA PHE A 577 -18.35 -24.65 46.13
C PHE A 577 -18.77 -25.16 44.74
N ILE A 578 -18.03 -26.14 44.21
CA ILE A 578 -18.35 -26.91 43.00
C ILE A 578 -19.63 -27.75 43.20
N GLY A 579 -19.85 -28.25 44.42
CA GLY A 579 -21.06 -28.99 44.81
C GLY A 579 -21.04 -30.50 44.53
N ASP A 580 -19.91 -31.05 44.08
CA ASP A 580 -19.71 -32.48 43.81
C ASP A 580 -18.59 -33.04 44.71
N PRO A 581 -18.80 -34.18 45.42
CA PRO A 581 -17.81 -34.77 46.32
C PRO A 581 -16.83 -35.75 45.63
N LEU A 582 -16.96 -35.99 44.32
CA LEU A 582 -16.16 -36.96 43.56
C LEU A 582 -15.13 -36.28 42.63
N ILE A 583 -14.78 -35.03 42.89
CA ILE A 583 -13.82 -34.27 42.08
C ILE A 583 -12.47 -34.99 42.04
N ARG A 584 -12.07 -35.44 40.85
CA ARG A 584 -10.77 -36.06 40.60
C ARG A 584 -9.65 -35.00 40.68
N PRO A 585 -8.61 -35.19 41.50
CA PRO A 585 -7.45 -34.30 41.52
C PRO A 585 -6.74 -34.18 40.16
N GLY A 586 -6.20 -33.00 39.88
CA GLY A 586 -5.49 -32.68 38.63
C GLY A 586 -6.42 -32.53 37.43
N THR A 587 -7.65 -32.05 37.65
CA THR A 587 -8.68 -31.96 36.59
C THR A 587 -9.55 -30.72 36.63
N VAL A 588 -9.52 -29.97 37.74
CA VAL A 588 -10.26 -28.72 37.95
C VAL A 588 -9.59 -27.60 37.16
N SER A 589 -10.40 -26.84 36.42
CA SER A 589 -9.95 -25.70 35.63
C SER A 589 -11.04 -24.65 35.52
N MET A 590 -10.67 -23.38 35.41
CA MET A 590 -11.59 -22.28 35.16
C MET A 590 -10.91 -21.13 34.42
N THR A 591 -11.70 -20.29 33.77
CA THR A 591 -11.22 -19.00 33.26
C THR A 591 -11.68 -17.89 34.19
N VAL A 592 -10.75 -17.06 34.69
CA VAL A 592 -11.05 -15.94 35.59
C VAL A 592 -10.57 -14.62 34.99
N ALA A 593 -11.33 -13.55 35.22
CA ALA A 593 -10.91 -12.20 34.89
C ALA A 593 -9.94 -11.68 35.98
N ALA A 594 -8.73 -11.36 35.56
CA ALA A 594 -7.61 -10.98 36.41
C ALA A 594 -7.04 -9.62 35.99
N GLN A 595 -6.74 -8.76 36.95
CA GLN A 595 -6.10 -7.46 36.70
C GLN A 595 -4.64 -7.50 37.12
N PHE A 596 -3.74 -7.39 36.15
CA PHE A 596 -2.31 -7.23 36.39
C PHE A 596 -2.01 -5.76 36.63
N ASN A 597 -1.43 -5.42 37.78
CA ASN A 597 -1.06 -4.07 38.16
C ASN A 597 0.47 -3.95 38.22
N TYR A 598 0.98 -2.81 37.75
CA TYR A 598 2.39 -2.53 37.62
C TYR A 598 2.72 -1.24 38.36
N SER A 599 3.67 -1.31 39.29
CA SER A 599 4.13 -0.14 40.05
C SER A 599 5.64 -0.22 40.28
N THR A 600 6.21 0.87 40.78
CA THR A 600 7.59 0.91 41.26
C THR A 600 7.66 1.73 42.53
N SER A 601 8.58 1.38 43.43
CA SER A 601 8.90 2.18 44.61
C SER A 601 9.97 3.26 44.33
N TYR A 602 10.37 3.45 43.07
CA TYR A 602 11.39 4.42 42.69
C TYR A 602 10.85 5.87 42.69
N PRO A 603 11.48 6.82 43.41
CA PRO A 603 10.89 8.13 43.72
C PRO A 603 11.16 9.22 42.65
N TYR A 604 10.83 8.96 41.38
CA TYR A 604 10.79 10.02 40.35
C TYR A 604 9.38 10.63 40.25
N ALA A 605 9.28 11.96 40.33
CA ALA A 605 8.01 12.68 40.24
C ALA A 605 7.34 12.55 38.86
N ASP A 606 8.14 12.57 37.79
CA ASP A 606 7.68 12.50 36.40
C ASP A 606 7.76 11.07 35.81
N LEU A 607 7.64 10.04 36.64
CA LEU A 607 7.60 8.63 36.20
C LEU A 607 6.15 8.18 35.98
N ARG A 608 5.85 7.68 34.79
CA ARG A 608 4.56 7.08 34.42
C ARG A 608 4.75 5.67 33.87
N ILE A 609 3.80 4.78 34.17
CA ILE A 609 3.77 3.41 33.64
C ILE A 609 2.55 3.31 32.73
N GLU A 610 2.75 2.94 31.47
CA GLU A 610 1.71 2.97 30.44
C GLU A 610 1.61 1.62 29.70
N PRO A 611 0.54 0.82 29.94
CA PRO A 611 -0.52 1.00 30.94
C PRO A 611 -0.13 0.50 32.36
N ALA A 612 -0.41 1.29 33.41
CA ALA A 612 -0.16 0.91 34.80
C ALA A 612 -0.99 -0.30 35.31
N ALA A 613 -2.07 -0.66 34.61
CA ALA A 613 -2.82 -1.90 34.85
C ALA A 613 -3.38 -2.48 33.54
N LYS A 614 -3.51 -3.81 33.48
CA LYS A 614 -3.96 -4.58 32.31
C LYS A 614 -4.85 -5.73 32.75
N THR A 615 -6.12 -5.68 32.39
CA THR A 615 -7.06 -6.80 32.60
C THR A 615 -6.87 -7.87 31.53
N ARG A 616 -6.88 -9.14 31.94
CA ARG A 616 -6.86 -10.32 31.08
C ARG A 616 -7.83 -11.37 31.62
N ASN A 617 -8.34 -12.23 30.75
CA ASN A 617 -8.83 -13.53 31.19
C ASN A 617 -7.63 -14.48 31.26
N ILE A 618 -7.50 -15.22 32.36
CA ILE A 618 -6.44 -16.23 32.52
C ILE A 618 -7.07 -17.61 32.77
N GLY A 619 -6.44 -18.65 32.24
CA GLY A 619 -6.75 -20.04 32.60
C GLY A 619 -6.09 -20.38 33.93
N VAL A 620 -6.87 -20.93 34.86
CA VAL A 620 -6.42 -21.45 36.15
C VAL A 620 -6.71 -22.95 36.17
N THR A 621 -5.74 -23.75 36.56
CA THR A 621 -5.79 -25.23 36.62
C THR A 621 -5.29 -25.73 37.97
N ASP A 622 -5.80 -26.87 38.46
CA ASP A 622 -5.28 -27.51 39.68
C ASP A 622 -4.10 -28.45 39.42
N ASP A 623 -3.19 -28.55 40.40
CA ASP A 623 -1.92 -29.29 40.30
C ASP A 623 -1.98 -30.76 40.78
N GLY A 624 -3.17 -31.26 41.16
CA GLY A 624 -3.35 -32.57 41.79
C GLY A 624 -3.13 -32.60 43.32
N ASN A 625 -2.58 -31.54 43.91
CA ASN A 625 -2.29 -31.44 45.35
C ASN A 625 -3.19 -30.42 46.09
N GLY A 626 -4.17 -29.85 45.39
CA GLY A 626 -5.11 -28.85 45.92
C GLY A 626 -4.68 -27.40 45.66
N HIS A 627 -3.63 -27.14 44.87
CA HIS A 627 -3.21 -25.78 44.52
C HIS A 627 -3.81 -25.36 43.17
N LEU A 628 -4.48 -24.21 43.13
CA LEU A 628 -4.93 -23.59 41.89
C LEU A 628 -3.82 -22.68 41.36
N GLN A 629 -3.38 -22.94 40.12
CA GLN A 629 -2.21 -22.30 39.51
C GLN A 629 -2.58 -21.72 38.13
N PHE A 630 -1.86 -20.70 37.66
CA PHE A 630 -1.93 -20.22 36.28
C PHE A 630 -0.53 -20.16 35.67
N LEU A 631 -0.43 -20.28 34.35
CA LEU A 631 0.83 -20.14 33.64
C LEU A 631 1.19 -18.66 33.48
N ASP A 632 2.32 -18.24 34.06
CA ASP A 632 2.91 -16.92 33.89
C ASP A 632 3.94 -16.92 32.75
N ASP A 633 3.89 -15.88 31.90
CA ASP A 633 4.71 -15.71 30.68
C ASP A 633 6.24 -15.83 30.88
N VAL A 634 6.74 -15.73 32.13
CA VAL A 634 8.18 -15.79 32.44
C VAL A 634 8.54 -16.86 33.48
N HIS A 635 7.67 -17.13 34.46
CA HIS A 635 8.03 -17.90 35.66
C HIS A 635 7.39 -19.29 35.74
N GLY A 636 6.63 -19.72 34.73
CA GLY A 636 5.92 -21.01 34.75
C GLY A 636 4.64 -20.96 35.57
N MET A 637 4.25 -22.08 36.18
CA MET A 637 3.02 -22.13 36.97
C MET A 637 3.16 -21.37 38.30
N VAL A 638 2.30 -20.39 38.51
CA VAL A 638 2.22 -19.59 39.74
C VAL A 638 0.91 -19.89 40.46
N GLN A 639 0.99 -20.27 41.75
CA GLN A 639 -0.18 -20.50 42.57
C GLN A 639 -0.97 -19.20 42.82
N VAL A 640 -2.26 -19.25 42.53
CA VAL A 640 -3.23 -18.17 42.78
C VAL A 640 -4.33 -18.55 43.76
N GLY A 641 -4.46 -19.83 44.15
CA GLY A 641 -5.47 -20.24 45.13
C GLY A 641 -5.34 -21.69 45.57
N THR A 642 -6.43 -22.23 46.11
CA THR A 642 -6.58 -23.63 46.49
C THR A 642 -7.94 -24.21 46.07
N VAL A 643 -7.97 -25.53 45.89
CA VAL A 643 -9.18 -26.34 45.74
C VAL A 643 -9.18 -27.47 46.76
N ASN A 644 -10.30 -27.67 47.46
CA ASN A 644 -10.49 -28.79 48.36
C ASN A 644 -11.37 -29.86 47.69
N TYR A 645 -10.77 -30.97 47.24
CA TYR A 645 -11.49 -32.02 46.52
C TYR A 645 -12.59 -32.72 47.34
N ALA A 646 -12.52 -32.68 48.68
CA ALA A 646 -13.49 -33.35 49.55
C ALA A 646 -14.74 -32.50 49.85
N THR A 647 -14.63 -31.17 49.78
CA THR A 647 -15.77 -30.24 49.94
C THR A 647 -16.21 -29.60 48.62
N GLY A 648 -15.36 -29.64 47.59
CA GLY A 648 -15.50 -28.90 46.34
C GLY A 648 -15.26 -27.39 46.48
N GLU A 649 -14.65 -26.92 47.58
CA GLU A 649 -14.39 -25.51 47.82
C GLU A 649 -13.28 -24.96 46.92
N ILE A 650 -13.50 -23.78 46.33
CA ILE A 650 -12.59 -23.00 45.50
C ILE A 650 -12.29 -21.68 46.20
N ASN A 651 -11.01 -21.41 46.46
CA ASN A 651 -10.58 -20.14 47.03
C ASN A 651 -9.32 -19.59 46.34
N VAL A 652 -9.53 -18.58 45.50
CA VAL A 652 -8.49 -17.75 44.88
C VAL A 652 -8.08 -16.64 45.86
N ASN A 653 -6.79 -16.30 45.89
CA ASN A 653 -6.29 -15.19 46.69
C ASN A 653 -6.66 -13.85 46.01
N ALA A 654 -7.27 -12.92 46.75
CA ALA A 654 -7.71 -11.64 46.17
C ALA A 654 -6.59 -10.78 45.56
N SER A 655 -5.34 -10.97 46.01
CA SER A 655 -4.13 -10.41 45.41
C SER A 655 -2.99 -11.40 45.55
N VAL A 656 -2.16 -11.52 44.51
CA VAL A 656 -0.94 -12.34 44.48
C VAL A 656 0.21 -11.50 43.92
N SER A 657 1.29 -11.42 44.68
CA SER A 657 2.55 -10.82 44.21
C SER A 657 3.20 -11.75 43.20
N LEU A 658 3.40 -11.26 41.98
CA LEU A 658 4.09 -12.00 40.93
C LEU A 658 5.57 -11.65 40.93
N ALA A 659 6.39 -12.57 40.43
CA ALA A 659 7.77 -12.23 40.11
C ALA A 659 7.79 -11.16 38.99
N ARG A 660 8.73 -10.22 39.12
CA ARG A 660 8.62 -8.88 38.55
C ARG A 660 8.69 -8.77 37.02
N ALA A 661 9.17 -9.80 36.31
CA ALA A 661 9.25 -9.78 34.85
C ALA A 661 7.89 -10.08 34.18
N ASP A 662 7.64 -9.47 33.02
CA ASP A 662 6.48 -9.71 32.16
C ASP A 662 6.86 -9.40 30.70
N VAL A 663 6.83 -10.39 29.82
CA VAL A 663 7.20 -10.22 28.39
C VAL A 663 6.23 -9.28 27.67
N GLN A 664 4.99 -9.21 28.13
CA GLN A 664 3.92 -8.36 27.60
C GLN A 664 3.54 -7.24 28.58
N GLY A 665 4.48 -6.86 29.44
CA GLY A 665 4.38 -5.78 30.40
C GLY A 665 4.34 -4.40 29.74
N PRO A 666 4.08 -3.33 30.53
CA PRO A 666 3.89 -1.99 30.01
C PRO A 666 5.19 -1.31 29.54
N SER A 667 5.04 -0.10 29.00
CA SER A 667 6.16 0.84 28.94
C SER A 667 6.33 1.56 30.29
N ILE A 668 7.56 1.89 30.65
CA ILE A 668 7.88 2.76 31.78
C ILE A 668 8.56 4.00 31.23
N ILE A 669 7.97 5.16 31.47
CA ILE A 669 8.37 6.42 30.85
C ILE A 669 8.81 7.37 31.96
N VAL A 670 10.03 7.89 31.86
CA VAL A 670 10.63 8.81 32.84
C VAL A 670 10.81 10.17 32.17
N GLY A 671 10.17 11.19 32.73
CA GLY A 671 10.43 12.60 32.40
C GLY A 671 11.66 13.14 33.11
N ALA A 672 12.41 14.00 32.42
CA ALA A 672 13.52 14.76 32.97
C ALA A 672 13.56 16.14 32.28
N GLY A 673 12.66 17.03 32.69
CA GLY A 673 12.49 18.35 32.08
C GLY A 673 12.00 18.24 30.62
N GLN A 674 12.81 18.68 29.66
CA GLN A 674 12.48 18.62 28.24
C GLN A 674 12.66 17.22 27.61
N PHE A 675 13.28 16.28 28.31
CA PHE A 675 13.55 14.93 27.79
C PHE A 675 12.61 13.90 28.40
N SER A 676 12.24 12.90 27.61
CA SER A 676 11.48 11.73 28.08
C SER A 676 12.12 10.46 27.55
N SER A 677 12.43 9.52 28.46
CA SER A 677 13.00 8.21 28.12
C SER A 677 11.97 7.12 28.35
N THR A 678 11.79 6.25 27.36
CA THR A 678 10.86 5.11 27.42
C THR A 678 11.63 3.81 27.51
N PHE A 679 11.37 3.03 28.55
CA PHE A 679 11.94 1.72 28.78
C PHE A 679 10.84 0.65 28.65
N LEU A 680 11.15 -0.50 28.07
CA LEU A 680 10.28 -1.68 28.15
C LEU A 680 10.25 -2.17 29.61
N TRP A 681 9.12 -2.72 30.08
CA TRP A 681 9.01 -3.26 31.45
C TRP A 681 10.16 -4.19 31.84
N ASN A 682 10.58 -5.08 30.93
CA ASN A 682 11.72 -5.99 31.11
C ASN A 682 13.10 -5.42 30.70
N GLY A 683 13.15 -4.25 30.07
CA GLY A 683 14.32 -3.75 29.34
C GLY A 683 15.35 -2.97 30.15
N SER A 684 15.04 -2.56 31.39
CA SER A 684 15.98 -1.85 32.27
C SER A 684 15.68 -2.09 33.75
N PRO A 685 16.69 -2.31 34.61
CA PRO A 685 16.50 -2.23 36.05
C PRO A 685 16.19 -0.79 36.45
N ILE A 686 15.09 -0.57 37.14
CA ILE A 686 14.79 0.74 37.76
C ILE A 686 15.47 0.78 39.12
N GLY A 687 16.76 1.15 39.04
CA GLY A 687 17.77 1.02 40.08
C GLY A 687 19.14 1.33 39.48
N GLY A 688 19.41 2.62 39.22
CA GLY A 688 20.53 3.09 38.40
C GLY A 688 21.94 2.96 39.01
N TRP A 689 22.12 2.16 40.07
CA TRP A 689 23.40 1.97 40.74
C TRP A 689 23.62 0.49 41.14
N PRO A 690 24.87 -0.03 41.07
CA PRO A 690 25.18 -1.37 41.58
C PRO A 690 24.75 -1.53 43.04
N GLY A 691 23.82 -2.45 43.30
CA GLY A 691 23.32 -2.75 44.64
C GLY A 691 21.98 -2.10 45.03
N SER A 692 21.38 -1.21 44.22
CA SER A 692 20.10 -0.56 44.59
C SER A 692 18.85 -1.46 44.51
N GLY A 693 19.00 -2.71 44.03
CA GLY A 693 17.88 -3.61 43.79
C GLY A 693 17.06 -3.24 42.55
N ASP A 694 16.02 -4.04 42.28
CA ASP A 694 15.12 -3.87 41.14
C ASP A 694 13.72 -3.55 41.67
N LEU A 695 13.35 -2.27 41.63
CA LEU A 695 12.18 -1.74 42.34
C LEU A 695 10.84 -1.92 41.60
N ARG A 696 10.80 -2.75 40.56
CA ARG A 696 9.58 -3.10 39.82
C ARG A 696 8.70 -4.06 40.62
N ILE A 697 7.44 -3.68 40.82
CA ILE A 697 6.42 -4.48 41.50
C ILE A 697 5.33 -4.86 40.49
N ARG A 698 4.96 -6.14 40.49
CA ARG A 698 3.91 -6.72 39.64
C ARG A 698 2.98 -7.54 40.52
N THR A 699 1.69 -7.22 40.54
CA THR A 699 0.68 -7.97 41.29
C THR A 699 -0.47 -8.34 40.37
N VAL A 700 -1.04 -9.53 40.57
CA VAL A 700 -2.33 -9.88 39.97
C VAL A 700 -3.41 -9.80 41.05
N THR A 701 -4.44 -9.01 40.79
CA THR A 701 -5.59 -8.82 41.68
C THR A 701 -6.84 -9.40 41.03
N PHE A 702 -7.64 -10.10 41.84
CA PHE A 702 -8.88 -10.74 41.42
C PHE A 702 -10.06 -10.03 42.11
N VAL A 703 -11.11 -9.76 41.34
CA VAL A 703 -12.37 -9.23 41.88
C VAL A 703 -13.39 -10.36 42.09
N PRO A 704 -14.33 -10.23 43.05
CA PRO A 704 -15.35 -11.26 43.29
C PRO A 704 -16.16 -11.52 42.02
N GLN A 705 -16.19 -12.78 41.58
CA GLN A 705 -16.82 -13.22 40.36
C GLN A 705 -17.27 -14.68 40.48
N SER A 706 -18.40 -15.01 39.86
CA SER A 706 -18.83 -16.40 39.70
C SER A 706 -18.47 -16.88 38.29
N VAL A 707 -17.80 -18.01 38.19
CA VAL A 707 -17.28 -18.57 36.93
C VAL A 707 -17.75 -20.00 36.71
N ALA A 708 -17.69 -20.44 35.45
CA ALA A 708 -17.82 -21.85 35.12
C ALA A 708 -16.52 -22.58 35.51
N VAL A 709 -16.62 -23.55 36.41
CA VAL A 709 -15.53 -24.44 36.81
C VAL A 709 -15.75 -25.80 36.16
N GLN A 710 -14.77 -26.26 35.41
CA GLN A 710 -14.77 -27.55 34.72
C GLN A 710 -13.87 -28.55 35.44
N TYR A 711 -14.36 -29.77 35.64
CA TYR A 711 -13.68 -30.83 36.41
C TYR A 711 -14.10 -32.22 35.92
N ILE A 712 -13.49 -33.27 36.46
CA ILE A 712 -13.80 -34.67 36.15
C ILE A 712 -14.22 -35.38 37.43
N VAL A 713 -15.28 -36.20 37.38
CA VAL A 713 -15.79 -36.98 38.53
C VAL A 713 -15.26 -38.43 38.59
N ALA A 714 -14.79 -38.96 37.47
CA ALA A 714 -14.20 -40.29 37.37
C ALA A 714 -13.26 -40.36 36.16
N ALA A 715 -12.22 -41.19 36.23
CA ALA A 715 -11.48 -41.54 35.03
C ALA A 715 -12.42 -42.27 34.06
N GLY A 716 -12.59 -41.73 32.85
CA GLY A 716 -13.38 -42.39 31.82
C GLY A 716 -12.66 -43.61 31.24
N GLY A 717 -13.35 -44.34 30.36
CA GLY A 717 -12.78 -45.51 29.70
C GLY A 717 -11.60 -45.19 28.79
N ALA A 718 -10.88 -46.22 28.37
CA ALA A 718 -9.90 -46.10 27.29
C ALA A 718 -10.63 -45.74 25.98
N GLY A 719 -10.32 -44.58 25.43
CA GLY A 719 -10.75 -44.12 24.11
C GLY A 719 -9.63 -44.25 23.09
N SER A 720 -9.99 -44.46 21.82
CA SER A 720 -9.07 -44.44 20.70
C SER A 720 -9.72 -43.73 19.52
N VAL A 721 -9.02 -42.75 18.92
CA VAL A 721 -9.54 -41.96 17.79
C VAL A 721 -8.48 -41.86 16.70
N SER A 722 -8.90 -42.11 15.45
CA SER A 722 -8.01 -42.07 14.27
C SER A 722 -8.14 -40.73 13.54
N ILE A 723 -6.99 -40.09 13.28
CA ILE A 723 -6.89 -38.73 12.72
C ILE A 723 -5.96 -38.76 11.52
N GLN A 724 -6.40 -38.17 10.40
CA GLN A 724 -5.63 -38.07 9.16
C GLN A 724 -4.76 -36.81 9.17
N VAL A 725 -3.43 -36.97 9.24
CA VAL A 725 -2.51 -35.82 9.23
C VAL A 725 -2.22 -35.37 7.80
N ASN A 726 -3.04 -34.43 7.32
CA ASN A 726 -2.92 -33.82 5.99
C ASN A 726 -2.12 -32.49 5.98
N HIS A 727 -1.82 -31.93 7.15
CA HIS A 727 -0.94 -30.77 7.30
C HIS A 727 -0.22 -30.79 8.64
N TYR A 728 0.90 -30.06 8.70
CA TYR A 728 1.56 -29.66 9.93
C TYR A 728 1.41 -28.16 10.12
N GLN A 729 1.60 -27.66 11.33
CA GLN A 729 1.59 -26.23 11.66
C GLN A 729 2.89 -25.83 12.35
N THR A 730 3.20 -24.54 12.30
CA THR A 730 4.02 -23.86 13.29
C THR A 730 3.34 -22.55 13.67
N LYS A 731 3.58 -22.09 14.89
CA LYS A 731 2.87 -20.95 15.48
C LYS A 731 3.86 -20.11 16.26
N THR A 732 3.78 -18.80 16.09
CA THR A 732 4.69 -17.86 16.73
C THR A 732 3.93 -16.91 17.65
N ILE A 733 4.57 -16.52 18.75
CA ILE A 733 4.01 -15.50 19.66
C ILE A 733 4.00 -14.14 18.94
N LEU A 734 2.84 -13.50 18.93
CA LEU A 734 2.64 -12.13 18.43
C LEU A 734 2.16 -11.23 19.58
N ALA A 735 2.54 -9.95 19.52
CA ALA A 735 1.96 -8.93 20.39
C ALA A 735 0.45 -8.72 20.10
N PRO A 736 -0.37 -8.31 21.09
CA PRO A 736 -1.80 -8.08 20.87
C PRO A 736 -2.06 -7.04 19.77
N ASN A 737 -2.93 -7.39 18.82
CA ASN A 737 -3.22 -6.62 17.60
C ASN A 737 -2.03 -6.47 16.63
N TYR A 738 -1.10 -7.42 16.57
CA TYR A 738 -0.08 -7.50 15.52
C TYR A 738 -0.39 -8.62 14.52
N ILE A 739 0.14 -8.51 13.29
CA ILE A 739 0.13 -9.59 12.28
C ILE A 739 1.56 -9.99 11.89
N LEU A 740 1.73 -11.28 11.57
CA LEU A 740 2.93 -11.85 10.97
C LEU A 740 2.98 -11.59 9.46
N ARG A 741 4.12 -11.08 8.98
CA ARG A 741 4.52 -11.13 7.55
C ARG A 741 6.00 -11.51 7.42
N GLY A 742 6.51 -11.58 6.20
CA GLY A 742 7.90 -11.92 5.88
C GLY A 742 8.34 -13.33 6.30
N ALA A 743 7.38 -14.23 6.56
CA ALA A 743 7.68 -15.53 7.14
C ALA A 743 8.44 -16.42 6.15
N SER A 744 9.66 -16.83 6.52
CA SER A 744 10.45 -17.78 5.72
C SER A 744 11.36 -18.63 6.61
N PHE A 745 11.55 -19.90 6.23
CA PHE A 745 12.25 -20.89 7.04
C PHE A 745 12.64 -22.14 6.24
N LYS A 746 13.39 -23.05 6.84
CA LYS A 746 13.79 -24.34 6.26
C LYS A 746 13.41 -25.50 7.16
N VAL A 747 12.99 -26.63 6.58
CA VAL A 747 12.65 -27.87 7.31
C VAL A 747 13.36 -29.05 6.64
N GLY A 748 14.19 -29.74 7.41
CA GLY A 748 15.11 -30.74 6.88
C GLY A 748 16.18 -30.13 5.95
N ALA A 749 16.92 -31.00 5.25
CA ALA A 749 17.87 -30.57 4.24
C ALA A 749 17.16 -30.10 2.96
N GLY A 750 17.55 -28.93 2.45
CA GLY A 750 17.21 -28.45 1.11
C GLY A 750 15.81 -27.84 0.90
N ASN A 751 14.84 -28.05 1.79
CA ASN A 751 13.50 -27.45 1.62
C ASN A 751 13.38 -26.08 2.29
N THR A 752 13.17 -25.04 1.48
CA THR A 752 12.93 -23.66 1.91
C THR A 752 11.46 -23.29 1.70
N TYR A 753 10.85 -22.65 2.69
CA TYR A 753 9.47 -22.17 2.65
C TYR A 753 9.48 -20.64 2.76
N ALA A 754 8.62 -19.98 1.99
CA ALA A 754 8.48 -18.52 1.99
C ALA A 754 7.01 -18.10 1.84
N GLN A 755 6.62 -17.07 2.57
CA GLN A 755 5.32 -16.42 2.50
C GLN A 755 5.26 -15.45 1.31
N LEU A 756 4.22 -15.56 0.50
CA LEU A 756 3.84 -14.56 -0.50
C LEU A 756 2.94 -13.47 0.12
N VAL A 757 2.82 -12.33 -0.56
CA VAL A 757 2.12 -11.12 -0.04
C VAL A 757 0.64 -11.37 0.32
N ASP A 758 0.00 -12.30 -0.39
CA ASP A 758 -1.38 -12.78 -0.20
C ASP A 758 -1.56 -13.72 1.01
N GLY A 759 -0.47 -14.20 1.61
CA GLY A 759 -0.47 -15.21 2.68
C GLY A 759 -0.31 -16.65 2.19
N THR A 760 -0.14 -16.91 0.89
CA THR A 760 0.19 -18.25 0.39
C THR A 760 1.61 -18.63 0.80
N LEU A 761 1.83 -19.87 1.27
CA LEU A 761 3.18 -20.40 1.54
C LEU A 761 3.66 -21.21 0.34
N VAL A 762 4.79 -20.81 -0.25
CA VAL A 762 5.47 -21.56 -1.31
C VAL A 762 6.71 -22.27 -0.80
N LYS A 763 7.02 -23.40 -1.42
CA LYS A 763 8.19 -24.26 -1.15
C LYS A 763 9.13 -24.25 -2.34
N ASN A 764 10.42 -24.12 -2.04
CA ASN A 764 11.53 -24.08 -2.99
C ASN A 764 11.27 -23.09 -4.15
N PRO A 765 11.09 -21.78 -3.86
CA PRO A 765 11.03 -20.77 -4.90
C PRO A 765 12.33 -20.78 -5.70
N ASP A 766 12.22 -20.85 -7.02
CA ASP A 766 13.35 -20.93 -7.94
C ASP A 766 14.14 -19.61 -7.97
N TYR A 767 15.47 -19.70 -7.94
CA TYR A 767 16.36 -18.55 -7.82
C TYR A 767 16.53 -17.72 -9.11
N ALA A 768 15.94 -18.14 -10.24
CA ALA A 768 15.93 -17.35 -11.49
C ALA A 768 14.56 -16.69 -11.77
N THR A 769 13.46 -17.32 -11.34
CA THR A 769 12.07 -16.94 -11.67
C THR A 769 11.22 -16.52 -10.46
N GLY A 770 11.64 -16.83 -9.24
CA GLY A 770 10.88 -16.62 -8.01
C GLY A 770 9.70 -17.58 -7.81
N VAL A 771 9.38 -18.43 -8.79
CA VAL A 771 8.23 -19.34 -8.73
C VAL A 771 8.54 -20.52 -7.81
N GLY A 772 7.72 -20.71 -6.77
CA GLY A 772 7.77 -21.87 -5.88
C GLY A 772 6.53 -22.74 -5.99
N THR A 773 6.60 -23.97 -5.48
CA THR A 773 5.45 -24.87 -5.43
C THR A 773 4.54 -24.50 -4.25
N PRO A 774 3.22 -24.32 -4.41
CA PRO A 774 2.31 -24.09 -3.29
C PRO A 774 2.40 -25.21 -2.25
N ALA A 775 2.56 -24.85 -0.98
CA ALA A 775 2.89 -25.78 0.09
C ALA A 775 2.24 -25.46 1.44
N GLY A 776 1.33 -24.47 1.49
CA GLY A 776 0.68 -24.07 2.72
C GLY A 776 0.06 -22.67 2.67
N SER A 777 -0.22 -22.11 3.84
CA SER A 777 -0.73 -20.75 4.03
C SER A 777 -0.30 -20.16 5.38
N VAL A 778 -0.39 -18.84 5.51
CA VAL A 778 -0.05 -18.08 6.72
C VAL A 778 -1.29 -17.33 7.21
N ALA A 779 -1.81 -17.74 8.36
CA ALA A 779 -2.88 -17.04 9.07
C ALA A 779 -2.28 -15.85 9.86
N SER A 780 -1.90 -14.80 9.13
CA SER A 780 -1.06 -13.69 9.63
C SER A 780 -1.51 -13.10 10.97
N ALA A 781 -2.81 -12.94 11.21
CA ALA A 781 -3.36 -12.37 12.46
C ALA A 781 -3.30 -13.31 13.69
N MET A 782 -3.00 -14.60 13.48
CA MET A 782 -2.86 -15.61 14.54
C MET A 782 -1.41 -16.06 14.73
N GLY A 783 -0.49 -15.64 13.86
CA GLY A 783 0.90 -16.11 13.86
C GLY A 783 1.07 -17.58 13.47
N ILE A 784 0.03 -18.21 12.91
CA ILE A 784 0.02 -19.62 12.51
C ILE A 784 0.42 -19.75 11.04
N ILE A 785 1.30 -20.69 10.75
CA ILE A 785 1.68 -21.12 9.41
C ILE A 785 1.33 -22.59 9.26
N THR A 786 0.47 -22.89 8.29
CA THR A 786 0.07 -24.25 7.93
C THR A 786 0.91 -24.73 6.76
N VAL A 787 1.53 -25.92 6.87
CA VAL A 787 2.34 -26.57 5.85
C VAL A 787 1.63 -27.85 5.36
N THR A 788 1.18 -27.84 4.11
CA THR A 788 0.46 -28.93 3.44
C THR A 788 1.36 -29.82 2.57
N SER A 789 2.58 -29.38 2.24
CA SER A 789 3.54 -30.16 1.44
C SER A 789 4.95 -30.12 2.03
N TRP A 790 5.42 -31.23 2.58
CA TRP A 790 6.76 -31.37 3.17
C TRP A 790 7.58 -32.46 2.46
N ALA A 791 8.71 -32.87 3.02
CA ALA A 791 9.48 -34.03 2.55
C ALA A 791 9.39 -35.14 3.59
N THR A 792 9.23 -36.39 3.17
CA THR A 792 9.12 -37.53 4.09
C THR A 792 10.48 -37.90 4.68
N GLY A 793 10.48 -38.41 5.91
CA GLY A 793 11.69 -38.86 6.61
C GLY A 793 12.58 -37.75 7.18
N VAL A 794 12.30 -36.46 6.92
CA VAL A 794 13.10 -35.35 7.45
C VAL A 794 12.70 -34.98 8.88
N ALA A 795 13.64 -34.44 9.65
CA ALA A 795 13.35 -33.90 10.98
C ALA A 795 12.38 -32.70 10.91
N PRO A 796 11.48 -32.52 11.91
CA PRO A 796 10.47 -31.46 11.93
C PRO A 796 11.05 -30.09 12.29
N THR A 797 12.33 -30.03 12.66
CA THR A 797 13.03 -28.84 13.16
C THR A 797 13.05 -27.72 12.12
N ILE A 798 12.61 -26.55 12.56
CA ILE A 798 12.59 -25.31 11.80
C ILE A 798 13.95 -24.62 11.98
N THR A 799 14.60 -24.32 10.86
CA THR A 799 15.92 -23.68 10.81
C THR A 799 15.89 -22.47 9.90
N GLY A 800 16.76 -21.49 10.15
CA GLY A 800 16.82 -20.27 9.35
C GLY A 800 15.56 -19.41 9.41
N TRP A 801 14.71 -19.57 10.43
CA TRP A 801 13.47 -18.81 10.61
C TRP A 801 13.67 -17.29 10.50
N ARG A 802 12.75 -16.66 9.78
CA ARG A 802 12.57 -15.21 9.62
C ARG A 802 11.08 -14.92 9.70
N GLY A 803 10.73 -13.78 10.25
CA GLY A 803 9.35 -13.33 10.39
C GLY A 803 9.30 -11.96 11.08
N LEU A 804 8.32 -11.15 10.69
CA LEU A 804 8.12 -9.80 11.21
C LEU A 804 6.71 -9.67 11.79
N GLN A 805 6.61 -9.16 13.01
CA GLN A 805 5.35 -8.72 13.60
C GLN A 805 5.22 -7.20 13.55
N HIS A 806 4.06 -6.70 13.08
CA HIS A 806 3.73 -5.26 13.07
C HIS A 806 2.23 -5.05 13.40
N PRO A 807 1.81 -3.89 13.94
CA PRO A 807 0.44 -3.66 14.38
C PRO A 807 -0.55 -3.64 13.22
N VAL A 808 -1.73 -4.20 13.43
CA VAL A 808 -2.86 -4.10 12.52
C VAL A 808 -3.31 -2.63 12.43
N ARG A 809 -3.52 -2.15 11.20
CA ARG A 809 -3.92 -0.78 10.88
C ARG A 809 -5.28 -0.39 11.48
N SER A 810 -5.27 0.00 12.75
CA SER A 810 -6.40 0.64 13.41
C SER A 810 -6.63 2.02 12.82
N ALA A 811 -7.87 2.34 12.44
CA ALA A 811 -8.25 3.67 11.98
C ALA A 811 -8.19 4.67 13.15
N HIS A 812 -7.02 5.26 13.37
CA HIS A 812 -6.76 6.07 14.55
C HIS A 812 -7.44 7.44 14.47
N ARG A 813 -7.98 7.89 15.60
CA ARG A 813 -8.45 9.28 15.75
C ARG A 813 -7.23 10.20 15.86
N PRO A 814 -7.26 11.42 15.30
CA PRO A 814 -6.21 12.40 15.54
C PRO A 814 -6.18 12.78 17.02
N VAL A 815 -4.99 12.89 17.60
CA VAL A 815 -4.75 13.20 19.02
C VAL A 815 -3.67 14.28 19.11
N HIS A 816 -3.89 15.24 20.02
CA HIS A 816 -3.05 16.42 20.29
C HIS A 816 -2.87 17.42 19.14
N GLU A 817 -3.95 18.18 18.91
CA GLU A 817 -3.87 19.55 18.39
C GLU A 817 -2.97 20.44 19.28
N PHE A 818 -1.99 21.11 18.68
CA PHE A 818 -1.08 22.02 19.40
C PHE A 818 -1.82 23.29 19.84
N ARG A 819 -1.96 23.51 21.16
CA ARG A 819 -2.38 24.81 21.67
C ARG A 819 -1.30 25.86 21.39
N ARG A 820 -1.70 26.98 20.78
CA ARG A 820 -0.87 28.19 20.67
C ARG A 820 -0.91 28.96 21.99
N ASP A 821 0.09 28.77 22.85
CA ASP A 821 0.33 29.70 23.93
C ASP A 821 1.00 30.96 23.38
N VAL A 822 0.20 32.01 23.18
CA VAL A 822 0.68 33.33 22.73
C VAL A 822 1.26 34.07 23.93
N SER A 823 2.59 34.20 23.97
CA SER A 823 3.29 34.91 25.03
C SER A 823 2.87 36.39 25.12
N HIS A 824 2.29 36.78 26.25
CA HIS A 824 2.23 38.17 26.72
C HIS A 824 2.75 38.19 28.16
N GLY A 825 3.99 38.64 28.35
CA GLY A 825 4.59 38.73 29.69
C GLY A 825 4.38 40.10 30.33
N ARG A 826 4.29 40.16 31.66
CA ARG A 826 4.77 41.29 32.49
C ARG A 826 4.80 40.97 34.00
N PHE A 827 5.87 41.45 34.64
CA PHE A 827 6.07 41.77 36.06
C PHE A 827 5.75 40.76 37.18
N SER A 828 6.81 40.08 37.61
CA SER A 828 7.44 40.25 38.94
C SER A 828 6.61 40.74 40.14
N HIS A 829 6.38 39.86 41.14
CA HIS A 829 6.97 39.87 42.50
C HIS A 829 6.57 38.54 43.21
N THR A 830 7.45 37.73 43.81
CA THR A 830 8.24 37.91 45.05
C THR A 830 7.43 37.61 46.34
N ALA A 831 8.06 36.89 47.28
CA ALA A 831 7.72 36.74 48.71
C ALA A 831 6.63 35.74 49.18
N PHE A 832 7.13 34.58 49.67
CA PHE A 832 7.04 34.10 51.06
C PHE A 832 5.87 33.24 51.62
N LEU A 833 6.31 32.31 52.49
CA LEU A 833 5.64 31.54 53.57
C LEU A 833 4.53 30.54 53.12
N HIS A 834 4.66 29.23 53.42
CA HIS A 834 4.44 28.58 54.73
C HIS A 834 3.08 29.01 55.34
N GLU A 835 2.07 28.15 55.44
CA GLU A 835 2.02 27.08 56.45
C GLU A 835 1.15 25.85 56.06
N ARG A 836 1.55 24.68 56.57
CA ARG A 836 0.67 23.57 57.03
C ARG A 836 0.72 23.62 58.58
N PRO A 837 -0.23 23.06 59.36
CA PRO A 837 -1.21 22.01 59.04
C PRO A 837 -2.68 22.47 59.32
N GLY A 838 -3.72 21.66 59.42
CA GLY A 838 -3.84 20.20 59.49
C GLY A 838 -5.31 19.71 59.53
N ASP A 839 -5.51 18.54 60.14
CA ASP A 839 -6.76 17.94 60.63
C ASP A 839 -7.97 17.80 59.69
N SER A 840 -8.14 16.58 59.19
CA SER A 840 -9.46 16.01 58.87
C SER A 840 -10.25 15.78 60.18
N PRO A 841 -11.60 15.80 60.18
CA PRO A 841 -12.32 14.55 59.87
C PRO A 841 -13.75 14.73 59.29
N GLY A 842 -14.45 13.60 59.07
CA GLY A 842 -15.85 13.50 59.51
C GLY A 842 -16.99 13.77 58.52
N ARG A 843 -17.21 12.81 57.61
CA ARG A 843 -18.52 12.21 57.23
C ARG A 843 -19.87 12.97 57.34
N ASP A 844 -20.64 12.80 56.28
CA ASP A 844 -22.07 12.47 56.24
C ASP A 844 -23.17 13.50 56.60
N SER A 845 -23.74 14.04 55.51
CA SER A 845 -25.17 13.93 55.15
C SER A 845 -26.22 14.99 55.59
N VAL A 846 -26.88 15.53 54.56
CA VAL A 846 -28.35 15.76 54.41
C VAL A 846 -29.14 16.33 55.59
N GLN A 847 -29.66 17.56 55.43
CA GLN A 847 -30.96 17.95 56.02
C GLN A 847 -31.87 18.72 55.04
N ARG A 848 -33.17 18.72 55.34
CA ARG A 848 -34.26 19.40 54.61
C ARG A 848 -34.60 20.75 55.26
N HIS A 849 -35.11 21.72 54.47
CA HIS A 849 -36.16 22.74 54.75
C HIS A 849 -35.86 24.10 54.05
N VAL A 850 -36.78 25.06 53.83
CA VAL A 850 -38.17 24.98 53.26
C VAL A 850 -38.69 26.40 52.92
N ARG A 851 -39.46 26.57 51.83
CA ARG A 851 -40.36 27.71 51.46
C ARG A 851 -39.73 29.13 51.24
N ARG A 852 -39.98 29.78 50.09
CA ARG A 852 -40.98 30.87 49.78
C ARG A 852 -40.76 32.20 50.57
N LYS A 853 -41.04 33.42 50.04
CA LYS A 853 -42.24 33.84 49.28
C LYS A 853 -42.15 35.31 48.71
N ARG A 854 -42.95 35.59 47.64
CA ARG A 854 -43.44 36.88 47.04
C ARG A 854 -42.78 37.22 45.67
N GLN A 855 -43.49 37.53 44.56
CA GLN A 855 -44.56 38.54 44.24
C GLN A 855 -44.01 39.98 44.36
N VAL A 856 -44.19 40.95 43.43
CA VAL A 856 -45.36 41.49 42.66
C VAL A 856 -44.81 42.27 41.41
N HIS A 857 -45.50 42.65 40.30
CA HIS A 857 -46.60 42.14 39.44
C HIS A 857 -46.87 43.16 38.27
N GLN A 858 -47.83 42.89 37.37
CA GLN A 858 -48.48 43.78 36.36
C GLN A 858 -47.70 44.27 35.09
N GLN A 859 -48.47 44.41 33.99
CA GLN A 859 -48.18 45.19 32.78
C GLN A 859 -48.86 46.58 32.88
N PRO A 860 -48.58 47.55 31.98
CA PRO A 860 -49.59 47.83 30.95
C PRO A 860 -49.02 48.20 29.55
N ARG A 861 -49.92 48.33 28.56
CA ARG A 861 -49.63 48.83 27.20
C ARG A 861 -49.84 50.34 27.06
N LYS A 862 -49.01 51.03 26.26
CA LYS A 862 -49.35 52.19 25.39
C LYS A 862 -48.14 52.56 24.50
N GLY A 863 -48.29 53.11 23.27
CA GLY A 863 -49.51 53.14 22.46
C GLY A 863 -49.73 54.31 21.50
N GLU A 864 -48.81 54.65 20.59
CA GLU A 864 -49.02 55.60 19.46
C GLU A 864 -48.27 55.09 18.20
N GLY A 865 -48.72 55.27 16.95
CA GLY A 865 -50.06 55.66 16.47
C GLY A 865 -50.19 55.81 14.93
N ARG A 866 -51.16 55.07 14.31
CA ARG A 866 -51.67 55.21 12.89
C ARG A 866 -50.67 54.85 11.74
N LEU A 867 -51.06 54.48 10.50
CA LEU A 867 -52.38 54.38 9.79
C LEU A 867 -52.34 53.36 8.59
N ARG A 868 -53.18 52.30 8.54
CA ARG A 868 -53.76 51.51 7.38
C ARG A 868 -52.84 50.97 6.20
N VAL A 869 -53.14 49.93 5.37
CA VAL A 869 -54.16 48.84 5.29
C VAL A 869 -53.76 47.70 4.28
N ARG A 870 -54.13 46.44 4.60
CA ARG A 870 -54.40 45.21 3.77
C ARG A 870 -53.36 44.41 2.92
N ASP A 871 -53.48 43.08 3.09
CA ASP A 871 -53.57 41.95 2.13
C ASP A 871 -52.37 41.24 1.42
N ARG A 872 -51.93 40.14 2.07
CA ARG A 872 -51.91 38.71 1.58
C ARG A 872 -50.69 38.11 0.79
N PRO A 873 -50.51 36.75 0.78
CA PRO A 873 -49.17 36.11 0.90
C PRO A 873 -48.88 34.90 -0.03
N THR A 874 -47.75 34.16 0.16
CA THR A 874 -47.69 32.66 0.24
C THR A 874 -46.29 32.01 0.51
N LEU A 875 -46.26 30.97 1.35
CA LEU A 875 -45.51 29.66 1.37
C LEU A 875 -43.98 29.52 1.04
N LEU A 876 -43.34 28.33 1.13
CA LEU A 876 -43.01 27.37 2.24
C LEU A 876 -42.23 26.13 1.66
N ARG A 877 -41.19 25.58 2.33
CA ARG A 877 -40.74 24.17 2.12
C ARG A 877 -39.87 23.59 3.26
N GLU A 878 -39.97 22.28 3.52
CA GLU A 878 -39.28 21.52 4.58
C GLU A 878 -38.83 20.10 4.15
N ARG A 879 -38.01 19.41 4.97
CA ARG A 879 -37.77 17.94 4.94
C ARG A 879 -37.42 17.38 6.34
N ALA A 880 -38.18 16.40 6.85
CA ALA A 880 -37.81 15.53 7.98
C ALA A 880 -38.59 14.18 7.97
N ARG A 881 -38.26 13.24 8.88
CA ARG A 881 -38.65 11.80 8.83
C ARG A 881 -39.97 11.44 9.57
N GLN A 882 -40.48 10.22 9.27
CA GLN A 882 -41.54 9.41 9.91
C GLN A 882 -41.39 9.23 11.46
N PRO A 883 -42.38 8.69 12.26
CA PRO A 883 -43.38 7.64 11.92
C PRO A 883 -44.78 7.56 12.63
N ARG A 884 -45.66 6.65 12.14
CA ARG A 884 -46.88 6.02 12.78
C ARG A 884 -48.08 6.94 13.16
N ALA A 885 -49.35 6.51 13.25
CA ALA A 885 -50.12 5.34 12.72
C ALA A 885 -51.66 5.47 13.06
N ARG A 886 -52.55 4.72 12.37
CA ARG A 886 -53.80 4.03 12.86
C ARG A 886 -55.04 4.08 11.93
N HIS A 887 -55.92 3.08 12.13
CA HIS A 887 -57.31 2.89 11.64
C HIS A 887 -57.49 2.59 10.14
N ARG A 888 -58.30 1.61 9.70
CA ARG A 888 -59.05 0.49 10.37
C ARG A 888 -58.45 -0.87 9.87
N SER A 889 -58.96 -2.10 10.04
CA SER A 889 -60.24 -2.69 10.49
C SER A 889 -60.01 -4.07 11.18
N LEU A 890 -61.09 -4.83 11.44
CA LEU A 890 -61.18 -6.26 11.81
C LEU A 890 -62.40 -6.86 11.05
N PRO A 891 -62.69 -8.18 11.05
CA PRO A 891 -62.07 -9.34 11.75
C PRO A 891 -61.03 -10.07 10.83
N SER A 892 -60.63 -11.35 10.95
CA SER A 892 -61.03 -12.52 11.77
C SER A 892 -59.86 -13.51 12.05
N ARG A 893 -60.17 -14.77 12.38
CA ARG A 893 -59.25 -15.92 12.55
C ARG A 893 -59.99 -17.25 12.27
N ASN A 894 -59.34 -18.22 11.62
CA ASN A 894 -59.27 -19.65 11.98
C ASN A 894 -58.38 -20.40 10.94
N ARG A 895 -57.49 -21.33 11.33
CA ARG A 895 -57.71 -22.77 11.65
C ARG A 895 -58.46 -23.54 10.54
N GLY A 896 -58.01 -24.70 10.05
CA GLY A 896 -56.75 -25.44 10.29
C GLY A 896 -56.92 -26.97 10.19
N THR A 897 -55.80 -27.68 9.92
CA THR A 897 -55.52 -29.11 10.22
C THR A 897 -56.27 -30.28 9.52
N HIS A 898 -55.44 -31.19 8.96
CA HIS A 898 -55.49 -32.68 8.98
C HIS A 898 -56.32 -33.55 7.99
N HIS A 899 -55.61 -34.56 7.43
CA HIS A 899 -56.03 -35.90 6.94
C HIS A 899 -56.95 -36.02 5.68
N ASP A 900 -56.90 -37.08 4.84
CA ASP A 900 -56.00 -38.26 4.84
C ASP A 900 -55.77 -38.97 3.47
N ALA A 901 -54.71 -39.79 3.44
CA ALA A 901 -54.45 -41.05 2.70
C ALA A 901 -54.97 -41.32 1.25
N ARG A 902 -54.05 -41.77 0.37
CA ARG A 902 -53.92 -43.17 -0.14
C ARG A 902 -52.70 -43.36 -1.09
N GLY A 903 -52.12 -44.57 -1.11
CA GLY A 903 -51.05 -45.01 -2.05
C GLY A 903 -51.62 -45.75 -3.30
N PRO A 904 -50.84 -46.57 -4.07
CA PRO A 904 -49.63 -47.32 -3.66
C PRO A 904 -48.42 -47.29 -4.65
N LEU A 905 -47.37 -48.08 -4.36
CA LEU A 905 -46.24 -48.45 -5.25
C LEU A 905 -46.64 -49.62 -6.20
N PRO A 906 -45.95 -49.85 -7.35
CA PRO A 906 -44.84 -50.84 -7.36
C PRO A 906 -43.70 -50.71 -8.45
N HIS A 907 -42.56 -51.34 -8.14
CA HIS A 907 -41.56 -52.10 -8.95
C HIS A 907 -40.99 -51.68 -10.35
N HIS A 908 -39.64 -51.79 -10.41
CA HIS A 908 -38.72 -52.37 -11.42
C HIS A 908 -38.86 -52.17 -12.96
N ASP A 909 -37.69 -51.89 -13.57
CA ASP A 909 -37.10 -52.40 -14.84
C ASP A 909 -37.98 -52.56 -16.11
N PRO A 910 -37.50 -52.08 -17.27
CA PRO A 910 -36.56 -52.92 -18.03
C PRO A 910 -35.46 -52.19 -18.84
N ALA A 911 -34.42 -52.96 -19.17
CA ALA A 911 -33.52 -52.71 -20.31
C ALA A 911 -34.00 -53.46 -21.57
N VAL A 912 -33.24 -53.35 -22.68
CA VAL A 912 -33.34 -54.15 -23.94
C VAL A 912 -34.46 -53.69 -24.93
N GLN A 913 -34.33 -53.68 -26.27
CA GLN A 913 -33.23 -53.61 -27.27
C GLN A 913 -33.84 -53.64 -28.71
N ARG A 914 -33.01 -53.55 -29.77
CA ARG A 914 -33.23 -53.99 -31.18
C ARG A 914 -33.88 -52.95 -32.12
N CYS A 915 -33.55 -52.84 -33.42
CA CYS A 915 -32.50 -53.45 -34.29
C CYS A 915 -32.35 -52.57 -35.58
N HIS A 916 -31.42 -52.73 -36.54
CA HIS A 916 -30.56 -53.86 -36.96
C HIS A 916 -29.30 -53.39 -37.76
N LEU A 917 -28.20 -54.17 -37.69
CA LEU A 917 -27.09 -54.32 -38.69
C LEU A 917 -26.21 -53.09 -39.04
N GLN A 918 -24.94 -53.21 -39.49
CA GLN A 918 -24.13 -54.38 -39.90
C GLN A 918 -22.62 -54.23 -39.51
N LEU A 919 -21.82 -55.30 -39.68
CA LEU A 919 -20.42 -55.52 -39.23
C LEU A 919 -19.71 -56.51 -40.21
N PRO A 920 -18.42 -56.92 -40.07
CA PRO A 920 -17.15 -56.38 -39.48
C PRO A 920 -16.00 -56.46 -40.55
N PRO A 921 -14.69 -56.81 -40.31
CA PRO A 921 -13.73 -56.74 -39.16
C PRO A 921 -12.52 -55.81 -39.53
N ALA A 922 -11.21 -55.89 -39.16
CA ALA A 922 -10.27 -56.70 -38.33
C ALA A 922 -9.00 -55.82 -38.03
N GLY A 923 -7.98 -56.16 -37.21
CA GLY A 923 -7.81 -57.24 -36.21
C GLY A 923 -6.34 -57.60 -35.85
N CYS A 924 -5.87 -57.19 -34.66
CA CYS A 924 -4.80 -57.80 -33.81
C CYS A 924 -3.26 -57.67 -34.09
N LEU A 925 -2.51 -57.64 -32.96
CA LEU A 925 -1.13 -58.12 -32.65
C LEU A 925 0.17 -57.32 -32.98
N ASP A 926 0.79 -56.84 -31.89
CA ASP A 926 2.13 -57.20 -31.34
C ASP A 926 3.50 -56.71 -31.91
N SER A 927 4.40 -56.50 -30.94
CA SER A 927 5.87 -56.74 -30.95
C SER A 927 6.89 -55.84 -31.69
N ARG A 928 8.09 -55.89 -31.08
CA ARG A 928 9.35 -55.18 -31.28
C ARG A 928 10.06 -55.35 -32.65
N HIS A 929 11.05 -54.48 -32.85
CA HIS A 929 12.38 -54.70 -33.47
C HIS A 929 12.62 -54.56 -35.00
N ARG A 930 13.53 -53.60 -35.30
CA ARG A 930 14.74 -53.66 -36.17
C ARG A 930 14.64 -53.86 -37.70
N SER A 931 15.22 -52.84 -38.37
CA SER A 931 16.26 -52.86 -39.44
C SER A 931 15.96 -53.26 -40.89
N GLY A 932 16.44 -52.39 -41.80
CA GLY A 932 16.88 -52.70 -43.17
C GLY A 932 16.08 -52.03 -44.31
N GLU A 933 16.63 -51.68 -45.47
CA GLU A 933 18.02 -51.26 -45.79
C GLU A 933 18.09 -50.68 -47.23
N ALA A 934 18.82 -49.56 -47.44
CA ALA A 934 19.39 -49.06 -48.71
C ALA A 934 20.15 -47.75 -48.42
N SER A 935 21.42 -47.47 -48.76
CA SER A 935 22.24 -47.72 -49.97
C SER A 935 21.79 -46.88 -51.20
N ASP A 936 22.61 -46.04 -51.85
CA ASP A 936 24.05 -45.83 -51.65
C ASP A 936 24.61 -44.56 -52.34
N ARG A 937 25.73 -44.02 -51.82
CA ARG A 937 26.92 -43.48 -52.55
C ARG A 937 27.74 -42.42 -51.78
N TRP A 938 29.05 -42.60 -51.85
CA TRP A 938 30.21 -41.82 -51.36
C TRP A 938 31.23 -41.70 -52.54
N PRO A 939 32.52 -41.28 -52.42
CA PRO A 939 33.32 -40.76 -51.29
C PRO A 939 34.20 -39.51 -51.58
N GLY A 940 34.89 -38.99 -50.55
CA GLY A 940 36.26 -38.43 -50.64
C GLY A 940 36.41 -36.89 -50.56
N ALA A 941 37.48 -36.33 -49.98
CA ALA A 941 38.60 -36.94 -49.23
C ALA A 941 39.29 -35.90 -48.30
N ASP A 942 40.16 -36.38 -47.39
CA ASP A 942 40.90 -35.57 -46.39
C ASP A 942 41.96 -34.61 -46.98
N LEU A 943 42.38 -33.62 -46.17
CA LEU A 943 43.80 -33.52 -45.75
C LEU A 943 44.04 -32.55 -44.58
N GLN A 944 45.18 -32.73 -43.90
CA GLN A 944 45.63 -31.94 -42.74
C GLN A 944 46.66 -30.86 -43.10
N CYS A 945 47.00 -30.06 -42.07
CA CYS A 945 48.36 -29.63 -41.68
C CYS A 945 48.83 -28.18 -41.95
N ARG A 946 49.24 -27.55 -40.82
CA ARG A 946 50.39 -26.64 -40.60
C ARG A 946 50.33 -25.17 -41.05
N ARG A 947 50.35 -24.30 -40.01
CA ARG A 947 51.26 -23.14 -39.79
C ARG A 947 51.97 -22.54 -41.02
N PHE A 948 51.90 -21.21 -41.18
CA PHE A 948 52.99 -20.30 -40.74
C PHE A 948 52.61 -18.79 -40.81
N ARG A 949 53.21 -17.98 -39.92
CA ARG A 949 53.51 -16.53 -39.96
C ARG A 949 52.61 -15.53 -40.72
N GLY A 950 52.20 -14.46 -40.02
CA GLY A 950 52.03 -13.11 -40.62
C GLY A 950 53.37 -12.42 -40.95
N PRO A 951 53.36 -11.21 -41.53
CA PRO A 951 52.90 -10.01 -40.80
C PRO A 951 51.96 -9.08 -41.61
N GLY A 952 51.59 -7.92 -41.02
CA GLY A 952 50.96 -6.79 -41.73
C GLY A 952 51.99 -5.90 -42.48
N PRO A 953 51.79 -4.57 -42.65
CA PRO A 953 50.89 -3.66 -41.88
C PRO A 953 50.12 -2.61 -42.73
N HIS A 954 49.48 -1.65 -42.04
CA HIS A 954 48.98 -0.33 -42.53
C HIS A 954 47.78 -0.30 -43.50
N ARG A 955 46.96 0.76 -43.52
CA ARG A 955 46.48 1.70 -42.47
C ARG A 955 45.28 2.47 -43.06
N GLY A 956 44.21 2.65 -42.30
CA GLY A 956 43.00 3.38 -42.70
C GLY A 956 41.99 3.35 -41.58
#